data_AF-A0A8S3XGY8-F1
#
_entry.id   AF-A0A8S3XGY8-F1
#
_cell.length_a   1.000
_cell.length_b   1.000
_cell.length_c   1.000
_cell.angle_alpha   90.00
_cell.angle_beta   90.00
_cell.angle_gamma   90.00
#
_symmetry.space_group_name_H-M   'P 1'
#
loop_
_entity.id
_entity.type
_entity.pdbx_description
1 polymer ?
#
loop_
_entity_poly.entity_id
_entity_poly.type
_entity_poly.pdbx_seq_one_letter_code
_entity_poly.pdbx_strand_id
1 'polypeptide(L)'
;MSAGSSRTRQAASAAGGVRRMRWTRDMNANALRAYYRAKGEETAGIAYRARMHCFFAELEPSIPVTEQNLADRVRYIMRSKIFDDAELERLRREAIPSSNELATAGDAAPQATDQLPRVEAAMDLPVVVDSDDDEMVSHELEQMWSILEEAILETRSMPLENRPRLPRIPLSKRNRAVVRALNPMLVTYLEASRDLCETDSVLFGAAVAACRIIGARLPMAGRATKQSSAIPAWRKRIEDRIAKARALIGRLISFRSGNNRPRVVRTVRMAFAGTNISLSQPDITQKLTERIDDLKQKIAAWGKRIRRFTERSRRFNQNRLFQSDQKRLYKSLERPEVCGAGPGPDQANTVAFWRGLWSEPVNHSEGPWTEVVASQCARITPMDPVIITPDDVAEAVRRAPNWKSPGLDGLHHYWLKGFMVCHAVLARQFQEALNQKSLPSLFTTGITHLVPKDQVTTDPSKYRPITCKGPGYASPLDAFRNGPREKLLYVVCVQPNLTKQDYLATVDVDPDSPTYSQVIHRTYTGSLGDELHHSGWNVCSSCHDNPDLSRNLLLLPGLHSCNIYVIDVGSNPRKPELHKVIDGSEMKSFNCTFPHTTHCLANGDIMISTMGDKNENGKGDFVLVDSITLKVKGTWTAGNKLAKFGYDFWYQPYHDVMVASEWGNPKHFKTGFHPEDIPNKERYGTSLNVYKWSTHELIQVIDLGKEGCAPLEIRFLHDPKSSQGFVGCAVEANVYRFYKALDGTWKAHKVIDIPTKIVQENGVNTQLNGLISDILLSLDDKYLYLSCWLHGDVRQYDISDPEHPKLTGRVCFGGKIVNDSLTVIEDKEFQEPVKPVIIKNKQLPGAPQMLQLSLDGKRLYVSSSLYSPWDKQIYPKSIEKGGWIVKLDVDTENGGLKLDPDFLIDFGIEPNGPVLPHDMRYPGGDCTSDIWLPENC
;
A
#
# COMPACT_ATOMS: atom_id res chain seq x y z
N MET A 1 -34.06 54.23 47.18
CA MET A 1 -34.18 55.18 46.04
C MET A 1 -33.06 54.85 45.08
N SER A 2 -33.18 54.62 43.77
CA SER A 2 -34.31 54.59 42.82
C SER A 2 -33.77 54.06 41.48
N ALA A 3 -34.55 53.19 40.83
CA ALA A 3 -34.71 52.91 39.37
C ALA A 3 -33.48 52.78 38.43
N GLY A 4 -33.43 51.85 37.47
CA GLY A 4 -34.43 50.87 37.05
C GLY A 4 -34.13 50.24 35.67
N SER A 5 -34.90 49.18 35.39
CA SER A 5 -35.32 48.63 34.08
C SER A 5 -34.30 47.94 33.15
N SER A 6 -34.44 46.62 32.95
CA SER A 6 -35.08 46.14 31.72
C SER A 6 -35.65 44.71 31.81
N ARG A 7 -36.98 44.64 31.64
CA ARG A 7 -37.87 43.59 31.11
C ARG A 7 -37.57 42.10 31.35
N THR A 8 -38.35 41.56 32.27
CA THR A 8 -38.86 40.18 32.34
C THR A 8 -39.88 39.88 31.21
N ARG A 9 -39.75 38.71 30.58
CA ARG A 9 -40.87 37.96 29.98
C ARG A 9 -40.86 36.55 30.58
N GLN A 10 -41.94 36.19 31.27
CA GLN A 10 -42.22 34.82 31.71
C GLN A 10 -42.47 33.91 30.50
N ALA A 11 -41.96 32.68 30.58
CA ALA A 11 -42.48 31.54 29.82
C ALA A 11 -42.83 30.44 30.82
N ALA A 12 -44.04 29.90 30.68
CA ALA A 12 -44.63 28.84 31.48
C ALA A 12 -43.96 27.47 31.24
N SER A 13 -44.17 26.57 32.19
CA SER A 13 -43.61 25.21 32.31
C SER A 13 -43.96 24.24 31.18
N ALA A 14 -42.99 23.42 30.78
CA ALA A 14 -43.21 22.07 30.28
C ALA A 14 -42.30 21.09 31.04
N ALA A 15 -42.91 20.19 31.80
CA ALA A 15 -42.27 19.08 32.49
C ALA A 15 -41.89 17.96 31.52
N GLY A 16 -40.80 17.23 31.79
CA GLY A 16 -40.43 16.02 31.05
C GLY A 16 -38.94 15.64 31.09
N GLY A 17 -38.31 15.61 32.27
CA GLY A 17 -36.94 15.11 32.42
C GLY A 17 -36.91 13.62 32.76
N VAL A 18 -36.37 12.77 31.88
CA VAL A 18 -36.16 11.33 32.14
C VAL A 18 -35.09 11.16 33.22
N ARG A 19 -35.46 10.65 34.41
CA ARG A 19 -34.55 10.33 35.51
C ARG A 19 -33.78 9.05 35.15
N ARG A 20 -32.45 9.12 34.98
CA ARG A 20 -31.61 7.93 34.69
C ARG A 20 -31.66 6.93 35.85
N MET A 21 -31.93 5.66 35.53
CA MET A 21 -31.94 4.55 36.49
C MET A 21 -30.57 4.35 37.14
N ARG A 22 -30.52 4.11 38.46
CA ARG A 22 -29.29 3.79 39.19
C ARG A 22 -29.12 2.28 39.29
N TRP A 23 -28.05 1.76 38.70
CA TRP A 23 -27.74 0.33 38.69
C TRP A 23 -27.05 -0.11 39.99
N THR A 24 -27.62 -1.08 40.70
CA THR A 24 -27.00 -1.70 41.89
C THR A 24 -25.93 -2.70 41.49
N ARG A 25 -25.13 -3.17 42.45
CA ARG A 25 -24.10 -4.20 42.20
C ARG A 25 -24.73 -5.52 41.75
N ASP A 26 -25.84 -5.93 42.35
CA ASP A 26 -26.55 -7.16 41.99
C ASP A 26 -27.17 -7.10 40.59
N MET A 27 -27.76 -5.96 40.21
CA MET A 27 -28.23 -5.75 38.83
C MET A 27 -27.08 -5.84 37.82
N ASN A 28 -25.88 -5.37 38.16
CA ASN A 28 -24.70 -5.50 37.30
C ASN A 28 -24.22 -6.96 37.21
N ALA A 29 -24.32 -7.73 38.30
CA ALA A 29 -24.00 -9.15 38.30
C ALA A 29 -25.00 -9.94 37.44
N ASN A 30 -26.30 -9.67 37.56
CA ASN A 30 -27.35 -10.28 36.74
C ASN A 30 -27.22 -9.92 35.25
N ALA A 31 -26.81 -8.69 34.92
CA ALA A 31 -26.50 -8.30 33.56
C ALA A 31 -25.32 -9.11 32.97
N LEU A 32 -24.31 -9.43 33.78
CA LEU A 32 -23.19 -10.29 33.37
C LEU A 32 -23.58 -11.76 33.26
N ARG A 33 -24.42 -12.30 34.16
CA ARG A 33 -24.96 -13.67 34.04
C ARG A 33 -25.74 -13.84 32.74
N ALA A 34 -26.64 -12.91 32.44
CA ALA A 34 -27.41 -12.90 31.19
C ALA A 34 -26.50 -12.78 29.96
N TYR A 35 -25.43 -11.97 30.05
CA TYR A 35 -24.43 -11.84 29.00
C TYR A 35 -23.68 -13.16 28.75
N TYR A 36 -23.15 -13.80 29.79
CA TYR A 36 -22.40 -15.05 29.67
C TYR A 36 -23.29 -16.20 29.19
N ARG A 37 -24.53 -16.29 29.69
CA ARG A 37 -25.53 -17.26 29.22
C ARG A 37 -25.84 -17.09 27.74
N ALA A 38 -26.00 -15.84 27.27
CA ALA A 38 -26.23 -15.55 25.86
C ALA A 38 -25.01 -15.80 24.93
N LYS A 39 -23.81 -15.91 25.51
CA LYS A 39 -22.52 -16.10 24.82
C LYS A 39 -22.00 -17.55 24.82
N GLY A 40 -22.47 -18.40 25.75
CA GLY A 40 -22.01 -19.77 25.95
C GLY A 40 -22.45 -20.77 24.88
N GLU A 41 -23.39 -20.41 24.00
CA GLU A 41 -23.76 -21.20 22.83
C GLU A 41 -22.93 -20.73 21.62
N GLU A 42 -21.97 -21.54 21.19
CA GLU A 42 -20.99 -21.25 20.12
C GLU A 42 -21.59 -21.20 18.71
N THR A 43 -22.66 -20.45 18.48
CA THR A 43 -23.07 -20.06 17.11
C THR A 43 -23.93 -18.80 17.16
N ALA A 44 -23.78 -17.93 16.15
CA ALA A 44 -24.59 -16.74 15.87
C ALA A 44 -24.18 -15.40 16.53
N GLY A 45 -23.24 -14.71 15.87
CA GLY A 45 -22.81 -13.33 16.15
C GLY A 45 -23.80 -12.21 15.77
N ILE A 46 -25.11 -12.48 15.60
CA ILE A 46 -26.07 -11.43 15.15
C ILE A 46 -27.27 -11.24 16.10
N ALA A 47 -27.61 -12.19 16.99
CA ALA A 47 -28.80 -12.10 17.86
C ALA A 47 -28.53 -12.13 19.38
N TYR A 48 -27.26 -12.03 19.83
CA TYR A 48 -26.94 -12.19 21.26
C TYR A 48 -27.58 -11.13 22.17
N ARG A 49 -27.86 -9.92 21.66
CA ARG A 49 -28.40 -8.80 22.46
C ARG A 49 -29.86 -9.03 22.86
N ALA A 50 -30.67 -9.56 21.94
CA ALA A 50 -32.05 -9.95 22.20
C ALA A 50 -32.10 -11.08 23.24
N ARG A 51 -31.28 -12.13 23.07
CA ARG A 51 -31.20 -13.24 24.05
C ARG A 51 -30.72 -12.78 25.43
N MET A 52 -29.67 -11.95 25.47
CA MET A 52 -29.18 -11.36 26.72
C MET A 52 -30.27 -10.52 27.41
N HIS A 53 -31.09 -9.80 26.63
CA HIS A 53 -32.22 -9.04 27.17
C HIS A 53 -33.31 -9.97 27.73
N CYS A 54 -33.69 -11.04 27.02
CA CYS A 54 -34.62 -12.04 27.53
C CYS A 54 -34.13 -12.66 28.85
N PHE A 55 -32.87 -13.12 28.91
CA PHE A 55 -32.32 -13.69 30.15
C PHE A 55 -32.20 -12.68 31.29
N PHE A 56 -31.96 -11.41 30.97
CA PHE A 56 -31.93 -10.37 32.00
C PHE A 56 -33.34 -10.05 32.51
N ALA A 57 -34.35 -10.08 31.64
CA ALA A 57 -35.75 -9.92 32.03
C ALA A 57 -36.25 -11.08 32.91
N GLU A 58 -35.69 -12.30 32.77
CA GLU A 58 -35.95 -13.40 33.71
C GLU A 58 -35.37 -13.13 35.10
N LEU A 59 -34.14 -12.60 35.16
CA LEU A 59 -33.43 -12.35 36.42
C LEU A 59 -33.93 -11.08 37.14
N GLU A 60 -34.39 -10.09 36.39
CA GLU A 60 -34.82 -8.77 36.87
C GLU A 60 -36.13 -8.31 36.19
N PRO A 61 -37.24 -9.04 36.33
CA PRO A 61 -38.48 -8.82 35.57
C PRO A 61 -39.14 -7.46 35.82
N SER A 62 -38.86 -6.82 36.97
CA SER A 62 -39.39 -5.51 37.33
C SER A 62 -38.58 -4.33 36.76
N ILE A 63 -37.51 -4.58 36.00
CA ILE A 63 -36.57 -3.55 35.54
C ILE A 63 -36.73 -3.30 34.04
N PRO A 64 -37.31 -2.16 33.62
CA PRO A 64 -37.47 -1.84 32.21
C PRO A 64 -36.15 -1.32 31.63
N VAL A 65 -35.45 -2.17 30.88
CA VAL A 65 -34.24 -1.80 30.12
C VAL A 65 -34.39 -2.23 28.68
N THR A 66 -33.83 -1.46 27.74
CA THR A 66 -33.76 -1.86 26.33
C THR A 66 -32.52 -2.73 26.09
N GLU A 67 -32.54 -3.57 25.05
CA GLU A 67 -31.38 -4.38 24.65
C GLU A 67 -30.09 -3.55 24.54
N GLN A 68 -30.20 -2.36 23.96
CA GLN A 68 -29.08 -1.45 23.77
C GLN A 68 -28.56 -0.90 25.10
N ASN A 69 -29.45 -0.50 26.01
CA ASN A 69 -29.06 0.00 27.33
C ASN A 69 -28.34 -1.09 28.15
N LEU A 70 -28.84 -2.33 28.10
CA LEU A 70 -28.23 -3.47 28.78
C LEU A 70 -26.85 -3.81 28.17
N ALA A 71 -26.72 -3.82 26.84
CA ALA A 71 -25.45 -4.07 26.17
C ALA A 71 -24.39 -2.99 26.45
N ASP A 72 -24.81 -1.71 26.49
CA ASP A 72 -23.92 -0.61 26.86
C ASP A 72 -23.53 -0.67 28.35
N ARG A 73 -24.44 -1.14 29.21
CA ARG A 73 -24.15 -1.35 30.63
C ARG A 73 -23.13 -2.47 30.84
N VAL A 74 -23.26 -3.61 30.18
CA VAL A 74 -22.26 -4.70 30.24
C VAL A 74 -20.88 -4.22 29.77
N ARG A 75 -20.81 -3.47 28.66
CA ARG A 75 -19.55 -2.86 28.20
C ARG A 75 -18.97 -1.85 29.19
N TYR A 76 -19.81 -1.16 29.95
CA TYR A 76 -19.36 -0.29 31.02
C TYR A 76 -18.81 -1.11 32.19
N ILE A 77 -19.52 -2.16 32.65
CA ILE A 77 -19.10 -3.03 33.76
C ILE A 77 -17.72 -3.65 33.47
N MET A 78 -17.53 -4.21 32.26
CA MET A 78 -16.25 -4.81 31.84
C MET A 78 -15.07 -3.82 31.83
N ARG A 79 -15.33 -2.55 31.51
CA ARG A 79 -14.29 -1.51 31.45
C ARG A 79 -14.01 -0.83 32.78
N SER A 80 -15.01 -0.79 33.66
CA SER A 80 -14.93 -0.08 34.95
C SER A 80 -14.41 -0.94 36.09
N LYS A 81 -14.09 -2.23 35.84
CA LYS A 81 -13.55 -3.18 36.83
C LYS A 81 -14.37 -3.23 38.13
N ILE A 82 -15.70 -3.22 38.00
CA ILE A 82 -16.64 -3.25 39.15
C ILE A 82 -16.57 -4.60 39.89
N PHE A 83 -16.21 -5.67 39.18
CA PHE A 83 -15.96 -7.01 39.71
C PHE A 83 -14.50 -7.37 39.42
N ASP A 84 -13.87 -8.08 40.35
CA ASP A 84 -12.53 -8.64 40.14
C ASP A 84 -12.56 -9.92 39.29
N ASP A 85 -11.39 -10.40 38.87
CA ASP A 85 -11.28 -11.53 37.95
C ASP A 85 -11.85 -12.84 38.56
N ALA A 86 -11.81 -12.99 39.89
CA ALA A 86 -12.36 -14.16 40.57
C ALA A 86 -13.90 -14.10 40.62
N GLU A 87 -14.48 -12.92 40.86
CA GLU A 87 -15.92 -12.69 40.80
C GLU A 87 -16.48 -12.85 39.39
N LEU A 88 -15.77 -12.39 38.36
CA LEU A 88 -16.16 -12.56 36.96
C LEU A 88 -16.21 -14.04 36.55
N GLU A 89 -15.21 -14.82 36.97
CA GLU A 89 -15.16 -16.26 36.69
C GLU A 89 -16.26 -17.02 37.44
N ARG A 90 -16.58 -16.63 38.68
CA ARG A 90 -17.73 -17.18 39.41
C ARG A 90 -19.05 -16.90 38.69
N LEU A 91 -19.30 -15.65 38.28
CA LEU A 91 -20.50 -15.26 37.55
C LEU A 91 -20.62 -15.97 36.19
N ARG A 92 -19.48 -16.28 35.54
CA ARG A 92 -19.44 -17.03 34.30
C ARG A 92 -19.86 -18.50 34.50
N ARG A 93 -19.41 -19.14 35.57
CA ARG A 93 -19.80 -20.53 35.91
C ARG A 93 -21.26 -20.65 36.33
N GLU A 94 -21.77 -19.69 37.09
CA GLU A 94 -23.19 -19.64 37.48
C GLU A 94 -24.14 -19.52 36.26
N ALA A 95 -23.66 -19.00 35.13
CA ALA A 95 -24.47 -18.72 33.95
C ALA A 95 -24.64 -19.93 32.99
N ILE A 96 -23.89 -21.02 33.18
CA ILE A 96 -23.90 -22.19 32.28
C ILE A 96 -24.16 -23.46 33.12
N PRO A 97 -25.32 -24.14 32.97
CA PRO A 97 -25.58 -25.39 33.68
C PRO A 97 -24.68 -26.53 33.17
N SER A 98 -24.21 -27.40 34.07
CA SER A 98 -23.41 -28.57 33.73
C SER A 98 -24.20 -29.60 32.91
N SER A 99 -23.68 -29.97 31.74
CA SER A 99 -24.18 -31.04 30.87
C SER A 99 -24.03 -32.40 31.55
N ASN A 100 -25.09 -32.92 32.17
CA ASN A 100 -25.14 -34.31 32.63
C ASN A 100 -26.59 -34.80 32.77
N GLU A 101 -27.34 -34.83 31.66
CA GLU A 101 -28.64 -35.53 31.56
C GLU A 101 -29.06 -35.60 30.08
N LEU A 102 -28.41 -36.48 29.30
CA LEU A 102 -28.89 -36.94 27.98
C LEU A 102 -28.05 -38.16 27.55
N ALA A 103 -28.17 -39.23 28.31
CA ALA A 103 -27.70 -40.55 27.91
C ALA A 103 -28.68 -41.59 28.45
N THR A 104 -29.70 -41.94 27.65
CA THR A 104 -30.39 -43.24 27.68
C THR A 104 -31.42 -43.33 26.55
N ALA A 105 -31.42 -44.50 25.88
CA ALA A 105 -32.28 -44.98 24.80
C ALA A 105 -31.89 -44.52 23.37
N GLY A 106 -31.52 -45.38 22.43
CA GLY A 106 -31.48 -46.84 22.38
C GLY A 106 -31.43 -47.27 20.92
N ASP A 107 -30.52 -48.21 20.60
CA ASP A 107 -30.36 -48.84 19.29
C ASP A 107 -31.66 -49.48 18.76
N ALA A 108 -31.92 -49.33 17.45
CA ALA A 108 -32.36 -50.42 16.55
C ALA A 108 -32.52 -49.91 15.10
N ALA A 109 -31.72 -50.46 14.19
CA ALA A 109 -32.16 -50.78 12.82
C ALA A 109 -32.79 -52.19 12.85
N PRO A 110 -33.67 -52.67 11.93
CA PRO A 110 -33.57 -52.42 10.47
C PRO A 110 -34.90 -52.47 9.66
N GLN A 111 -34.72 -52.40 8.33
CA GLN A 111 -35.48 -53.03 7.23
C GLN A 111 -36.40 -52.18 6.34
N ALA A 112 -36.17 -52.41 5.05
CA ALA A 112 -36.79 -51.82 3.88
C ALA A 112 -38.18 -52.42 3.60
N THR A 113 -39.10 -51.56 3.15
CA THR A 113 -40.19 -51.96 2.26
C THR A 113 -40.36 -50.91 1.17
N ASP A 114 -40.35 -51.45 -0.03
CA ASP A 114 -40.62 -50.87 -1.33
C ASP A 114 -42.00 -50.22 -1.39
N GLN A 115 -42.07 -48.92 -1.72
CA GLN A 115 -43.19 -48.28 -2.41
C GLN A 115 -42.84 -46.82 -2.72
N LEU A 116 -42.66 -46.52 -4.00
CA LEU A 116 -42.65 -45.16 -4.56
C LEU A 116 -44.01 -44.47 -4.32
N PRO A 117 -44.00 -43.20 -3.89
CA PRO A 117 -44.98 -42.25 -4.40
C PRO A 117 -44.30 -40.99 -4.98
N ARG A 118 -44.80 -40.61 -6.15
CA ARG A 118 -44.78 -39.27 -6.77
C ARG A 118 -44.36 -38.12 -5.84
N VAL A 119 -43.27 -37.44 -6.21
CA VAL A 119 -42.93 -36.12 -5.66
C VAL A 119 -43.66 -35.06 -6.48
N GLU A 120 -44.75 -34.54 -5.93
CA GLU A 120 -45.26 -33.21 -6.25
C GLU A 120 -44.48 -32.18 -5.43
N ALA A 121 -44.22 -31.03 -6.05
CA ALA A 121 -43.46 -29.93 -5.50
C ALA A 121 -44.20 -29.21 -4.36
N ALA A 122 -43.50 -28.91 -3.27
CA ALA A 122 -43.76 -27.74 -2.43
C ALA A 122 -42.54 -27.47 -1.53
N MET A 123 -41.98 -26.27 -1.65
CA MET A 123 -41.04 -25.66 -0.71
C MET A 123 -41.82 -25.15 0.50
N ASP A 124 -41.38 -25.48 1.71
CA ASP A 124 -41.77 -24.74 2.93
C ASP A 124 -40.52 -24.38 3.73
N LEU A 125 -40.18 -23.09 3.73
CA LEU A 125 -39.24 -22.46 4.65
C LEU A 125 -40.07 -21.70 5.70
N PRO A 126 -39.73 -21.80 7.01
CA PRO A 126 -40.57 -21.24 8.07
C PRO A 126 -40.42 -19.72 8.17
N VAL A 127 -41.54 -19.02 7.98
CA VAL A 127 -41.69 -17.58 8.25
C VAL A 127 -41.94 -17.39 9.75
N VAL A 128 -40.98 -16.83 10.47
CA VAL A 128 -41.21 -16.29 11.82
C VAL A 128 -41.79 -14.89 11.65
N VAL A 129 -43.08 -14.76 11.91
CA VAL A 129 -43.81 -13.49 11.98
C VAL A 129 -43.64 -12.95 13.39
N ASP A 130 -42.85 -11.88 13.56
CA ASP A 130 -42.90 -11.05 14.76
C ASP A 130 -44.11 -10.12 14.63
N SER A 131 -45.09 -10.34 15.50
CA SER A 131 -46.30 -9.55 15.66
C SER A 131 -45.97 -8.27 16.45
N ASP A 132 -45.91 -7.12 15.76
CA ASP A 132 -46.25 -5.78 16.25
C ASP A 132 -45.89 -4.73 15.17
N ASP A 133 -46.79 -4.54 14.21
CA ASP A 133 -47.02 -3.29 13.43
C ASP A 133 -48.09 -3.59 12.36
N ASP A 134 -49.30 -3.93 12.84
CA ASP A 134 -50.47 -4.20 12.02
C ASP A 134 -51.24 -2.88 11.82
N GLU A 135 -50.83 -2.11 10.81
CA GLU A 135 -51.61 -1.18 9.97
C GLU A 135 -50.67 -0.25 9.16
N MET A 136 -49.82 -0.86 8.32
CA MET A 136 -49.30 -0.19 7.12
C MET A 136 -50.00 -0.79 5.89
N VAL A 137 -51.29 -0.45 5.87
CA VAL A 137 -52.38 -0.58 4.91
C VAL A 137 -52.01 -1.07 3.50
N SER A 138 -52.71 -2.12 3.03
CA SER A 138 -52.61 -2.77 1.70
C SER A 138 -52.39 -1.83 0.50
N HIS A 139 -52.88 -0.59 0.60
CA HIS A 139 -52.73 0.46 -0.40
C HIS A 139 -51.28 0.86 -0.69
N GLU A 140 -50.37 0.85 0.30
CA GLU A 140 -48.95 1.15 0.06
C GLU A 140 -48.24 0.02 -0.71
N LEU A 141 -48.61 -1.24 -0.45
CA LEU A 141 -48.09 -2.38 -1.20
C LEU A 141 -48.61 -2.38 -2.65
N GLU A 142 -49.90 -2.09 -2.86
CA GLU A 142 -50.48 -1.93 -4.21
C GLU A 142 -49.80 -0.82 -5.02
N GLN A 143 -49.50 0.33 -4.38
CA GLN A 143 -48.75 1.40 -5.02
C GLN A 143 -47.32 0.98 -5.36
N MET A 144 -46.64 0.24 -4.49
CA MET A 144 -45.31 -0.31 -4.76
C MET A 144 -45.33 -1.31 -5.93
N TRP A 145 -46.34 -2.17 -6.01
CA TRP A 145 -46.57 -3.08 -7.13
C TRP A 145 -46.76 -2.32 -8.45
N SER A 146 -47.61 -1.30 -8.46
CA SER A 146 -47.85 -0.49 -9.66
C SER A 146 -46.57 0.22 -10.14
N ILE A 147 -45.79 0.80 -9.22
CA ILE A 147 -44.50 1.45 -9.56
C ILE A 147 -43.48 0.43 -10.08
N LEU A 148 -43.46 -0.77 -9.52
CA LEU A 148 -42.57 -1.85 -9.94
C LEU A 148 -42.92 -2.34 -11.36
N GLU A 149 -44.20 -2.59 -11.61
CA GLU A 149 -44.70 -3.05 -12.90
C GLU A 149 -44.42 -2.02 -14.00
N GLU A 150 -44.72 -0.75 -13.76
CA GLU A 150 -44.42 0.35 -14.69
C GLU A 150 -42.92 0.42 -15.00
N ALA A 151 -42.06 0.35 -13.97
CA ALA A 151 -40.62 0.41 -14.14
C ALA A 151 -40.04 -0.81 -14.90
N ILE A 152 -40.56 -2.02 -14.66
CA ILE A 152 -40.14 -3.23 -15.39
C ILE A 152 -40.59 -3.15 -16.85
N LEU A 153 -41.82 -2.70 -17.12
CA LEU A 153 -42.34 -2.54 -18.48
C LEU A 153 -41.53 -1.53 -19.29
N GLU A 154 -41.22 -0.38 -18.69
CA GLU A 154 -40.37 0.65 -19.29
C GLU A 154 -38.97 0.11 -19.64
N THR A 155 -38.36 -0.63 -18.72
CA THR A 155 -36.96 -1.08 -18.85
C THR A 155 -36.78 -2.26 -19.81
N ARG A 156 -37.76 -3.16 -19.92
CA ARG A 156 -37.76 -4.25 -20.91
C ARG A 156 -37.69 -3.76 -22.35
N SER A 157 -38.27 -2.59 -22.63
CA SER A 157 -38.30 -1.99 -23.97
C SER A 157 -37.18 -0.94 -24.19
N MET A 158 -36.31 -0.74 -23.20
CA MET A 158 -35.31 0.32 -23.20
C MET A 158 -33.94 -0.20 -23.65
N PRO A 159 -33.35 0.36 -24.73
CA PRO A 159 -31.96 0.08 -25.09
C PRO A 159 -31.00 0.42 -23.94
N LEU A 160 -29.92 -0.34 -23.78
CA LEU A 160 -28.96 -0.21 -22.69
C LEU A 160 -28.38 1.21 -22.60
N GLU A 161 -28.08 1.83 -23.73
CA GLU A 161 -27.57 3.19 -23.86
C GLU A 161 -28.52 4.27 -23.33
N ASN A 162 -29.82 3.96 -23.27
CA ASN A 162 -30.86 4.88 -22.81
C ASN A 162 -31.21 4.68 -21.33
N ARG A 163 -30.64 3.66 -20.67
CA ARG A 163 -30.90 3.40 -19.25
C ARG A 163 -30.44 4.58 -18.39
N PRO A 164 -31.30 5.09 -17.47
CA PRO A 164 -30.93 6.18 -16.58
C PRO A 164 -29.85 5.73 -15.60
N ARG A 165 -29.00 6.66 -15.15
CA ARG A 165 -27.96 6.29 -14.17
C ARG A 165 -28.58 6.06 -12.79
N LEU A 166 -28.39 4.87 -12.22
CA LEU A 166 -28.85 4.56 -10.87
C LEU A 166 -28.01 5.32 -9.81
N PRO A 167 -28.62 6.16 -8.95
CA PRO A 167 -27.90 6.89 -7.92
C PRO A 167 -27.53 5.99 -6.75
N ARG A 168 -26.45 6.35 -6.04
CA ARG A 168 -26.09 5.73 -4.77
C ARG A 168 -27.14 6.05 -3.71
N ILE A 169 -27.86 5.05 -3.22
CA ILE A 169 -28.87 5.25 -2.17
C ILE A 169 -28.26 5.15 -0.76
N PRO A 170 -28.66 6.03 0.19
CA PRO A 170 -28.23 5.92 1.59
C PRO A 170 -28.69 4.61 2.25
N LEU A 171 -27.85 4.02 3.10
CA LEU A 171 -28.14 2.76 3.81
C LEU A 171 -29.00 2.98 5.08
N SER A 172 -30.12 3.70 4.95
CA SER A 172 -31.07 3.92 6.05
C SER A 172 -31.93 2.67 6.31
N LYS A 173 -32.52 2.56 7.52
CA LYS A 173 -33.49 1.48 7.83
C LYS A 173 -34.66 1.46 6.83
N ARG A 174 -35.22 2.64 6.53
CA ARG A 174 -36.30 2.84 5.54
C ARG A 174 -35.92 2.32 4.15
N ASN A 175 -34.76 2.70 3.63
CA ASN A 175 -34.36 2.31 2.28
C ASN A 175 -34.11 0.80 2.16
N ARG A 176 -33.58 0.18 3.22
CA ARG A 176 -33.46 -1.30 3.27
C ARG A 176 -34.80 -2.00 3.35
N ALA A 177 -35.78 -1.43 4.06
CA ALA A 177 -37.14 -1.98 4.11
C ALA A 177 -37.79 -1.97 2.72
N VAL A 178 -37.66 -0.88 1.96
CA VAL A 178 -38.15 -0.80 0.57
C VAL A 178 -37.54 -1.89 -0.31
N VAL A 179 -36.21 -2.06 -0.29
CA VAL A 179 -35.54 -3.10 -1.10
C VAL A 179 -35.98 -4.52 -0.69
N ARG A 180 -36.18 -4.77 0.62
CA ARG A 180 -36.70 -6.06 1.10
C ARG A 180 -38.13 -6.31 0.64
N ALA A 181 -39.00 -5.31 0.75
CA ALA A 181 -40.41 -5.41 0.37
C ALA A 181 -40.62 -5.69 -1.13
N LEU A 182 -39.65 -5.34 -1.99
CA LEU A 182 -39.70 -5.69 -3.41
C LEU A 182 -39.35 -7.16 -3.70
N ASN A 183 -38.65 -7.88 -2.80
CA ASN A 183 -38.22 -9.27 -3.07
C ASN A 183 -39.39 -10.22 -3.39
N PRO A 184 -40.46 -10.28 -2.57
CA PRO A 184 -41.60 -11.14 -2.89
C PRO A 184 -42.28 -10.78 -4.21
N MET A 185 -42.28 -9.49 -4.58
CA MET A 185 -42.92 -9.01 -5.81
C MET A 185 -42.15 -9.41 -7.08
N LEU A 186 -40.83 -9.58 -6.96
CA LEU A 186 -39.96 -9.93 -8.09
C LEU A 186 -40.04 -11.39 -8.51
N VAL A 187 -40.51 -12.29 -7.63
CA VAL A 187 -40.56 -13.74 -7.88
C VAL A 187 -41.25 -14.04 -9.21
N THR A 188 -42.46 -13.52 -9.41
CA THR A 188 -43.24 -13.73 -10.64
C THR A 188 -42.51 -13.26 -11.91
N TYR A 189 -41.81 -12.13 -11.85
CA TYR A 189 -41.10 -11.59 -13.01
C TYR A 189 -39.80 -12.33 -13.31
N LEU A 190 -39.11 -12.81 -12.27
CA LEU A 190 -37.84 -13.54 -12.38
C LEU A 190 -38.06 -14.99 -12.82
N GLU A 191 -39.08 -15.66 -12.31
CA GLU A 191 -39.44 -17.02 -12.75
C GLU A 191 -39.88 -17.05 -14.22
N ALA A 192 -40.60 -16.01 -14.67
CA ALA A 192 -40.98 -15.85 -16.06
C ALA A 192 -39.82 -15.43 -16.99
N SER A 193 -38.64 -15.13 -16.45
CA SER A 193 -37.49 -14.69 -17.24
C SER A 193 -36.82 -15.85 -17.98
N ARG A 194 -36.67 -15.67 -19.30
CA ARG A 194 -36.17 -16.70 -20.21
C ARG A 194 -34.66 -16.75 -20.31
N ASP A 195 -34.00 -15.59 -20.20
CA ASP A 195 -32.55 -15.46 -20.36
C ASP A 195 -31.95 -14.39 -19.44
N LEU A 196 -30.61 -14.33 -19.42
CA LEU A 196 -29.86 -13.39 -18.59
C LEU A 196 -30.15 -11.91 -18.95
N CYS A 197 -30.54 -11.59 -20.18
CA CYS A 197 -30.85 -10.22 -20.61
C CYS A 197 -32.20 -9.75 -20.06
N GLU A 198 -33.20 -10.65 -20.08
CA GLU A 198 -34.50 -10.39 -19.45
C GLU A 198 -34.37 -10.27 -17.94
N THR A 199 -33.59 -11.15 -17.30
CA THR A 199 -33.32 -11.10 -15.85
C THR A 199 -32.66 -9.77 -15.48
N ASP A 200 -31.63 -9.35 -16.21
CA ASP A 200 -30.97 -8.05 -16.02
C ASP A 200 -31.96 -6.88 -16.16
N SER A 201 -32.83 -6.91 -17.17
CA SER A 201 -33.83 -5.86 -17.39
C SER A 201 -34.85 -5.78 -16.25
N VAL A 202 -35.31 -6.92 -15.74
CA VAL A 202 -36.20 -7.01 -14.56
C VAL A 202 -35.51 -6.44 -13.32
N LEU A 203 -34.25 -6.82 -13.07
CA LEU A 203 -33.50 -6.33 -11.91
C LEU A 203 -33.18 -4.83 -11.99
N PHE A 204 -32.92 -4.33 -13.19
CA PHE A 204 -32.73 -2.91 -13.44
C PHE A 204 -34.04 -2.13 -13.22
N GLY A 205 -35.17 -2.63 -13.74
CA GLY A 205 -36.52 -2.09 -13.47
C GLY A 205 -36.84 -2.05 -11.98
N ALA A 206 -36.51 -3.11 -11.25
CA ALA A 206 -36.66 -3.18 -9.80
C ALA A 206 -35.84 -2.11 -9.06
N ALA A 207 -34.59 -1.88 -9.51
CA ALA A 207 -33.74 -0.83 -8.96
C ALA A 207 -34.29 0.59 -9.25
N VAL A 208 -34.84 0.80 -10.45
CA VAL A 208 -35.54 2.05 -10.83
C VAL A 208 -36.76 2.27 -9.93
N ALA A 209 -37.58 1.24 -9.73
CA ALA A 209 -38.75 1.29 -8.85
C ALA A 209 -38.35 1.63 -7.42
N ALA A 210 -37.33 0.96 -6.87
CA ALA A 210 -36.79 1.27 -5.55
C ALA A 210 -36.34 2.73 -5.44
N CYS A 211 -35.66 3.26 -6.45
CA CYS A 211 -35.27 4.67 -6.50
C CYS A 211 -36.49 5.62 -6.54
N ARG A 212 -37.53 5.31 -7.32
CA ARG A 212 -38.78 6.10 -7.37
C ARG A 212 -39.47 6.13 -6.00
N ILE A 213 -39.63 4.98 -5.36
CA ILE A 213 -40.26 4.84 -4.04
C ILE A 213 -39.47 5.59 -2.95
N ILE A 214 -38.14 5.57 -3.03
CA ILE A 214 -37.26 6.30 -2.10
C ILE A 214 -37.24 7.82 -2.37
N GLY A 215 -37.73 8.27 -3.53
CA GLY A 215 -37.67 9.67 -3.95
C GLY A 215 -36.30 10.11 -4.47
N ALA A 216 -35.48 9.17 -4.96
CA ALA A 216 -34.18 9.46 -5.55
C ALA A 216 -34.33 9.95 -6.99
N ARG A 217 -33.61 11.03 -7.35
CA ARG A 217 -33.63 11.56 -8.72
C ARG A 217 -32.79 10.68 -9.65
N LEU A 218 -33.40 10.21 -10.73
CA LEU A 218 -32.75 9.47 -11.81
C LEU A 218 -32.26 10.43 -12.90
N PRO A 219 -30.94 10.63 -13.07
CA PRO A 219 -30.41 11.45 -14.16
C PRO A 219 -30.51 10.71 -15.50
N MET A 220 -31.05 11.38 -16.53
CA MET A 220 -31.07 10.84 -17.90
C MET A 220 -29.65 10.70 -18.47
N ALA A 221 -29.41 9.62 -19.22
CA ALA A 221 -28.16 9.40 -19.95
C ALA A 221 -27.89 10.58 -20.93
N GLY A 222 -26.66 11.07 -20.97
CA GLY A 222 -26.20 12.02 -22.01
C GLY A 222 -26.37 13.53 -21.77
N ARG A 223 -27.15 14.02 -20.79
CA ARG A 223 -27.24 15.47 -20.50
C ARG A 223 -26.31 15.91 -19.38
N ALA A 224 -25.01 15.95 -19.65
CA ALA A 224 -24.11 16.81 -18.88
C ALA A 224 -24.43 18.26 -19.23
N THR A 225 -25.25 18.93 -18.42
CA THR A 225 -25.45 20.38 -18.55
C THR A 225 -24.10 21.06 -18.33
N LYS A 226 -23.46 21.53 -19.43
CA LYS A 226 -22.30 22.43 -19.36
C LYS A 226 -22.75 23.66 -18.57
N GLN A 227 -22.38 23.74 -17.30
CA GLN A 227 -22.54 24.96 -16.52
C GLN A 227 -21.60 26.01 -17.15
N SER A 228 -22.17 27.05 -17.75
CA SER A 228 -21.38 28.17 -18.22
C SER A 228 -20.67 28.84 -17.03
N SER A 229 -19.42 29.24 -17.23
CA SER A 229 -18.54 29.88 -16.25
C SER A 229 -18.92 31.36 -15.99
N ALA A 230 -20.21 31.70 -16.05
CA ALA A 230 -20.65 33.07 -15.89
C ALA A 230 -20.44 33.54 -14.43
N ILE A 231 -19.76 34.68 -14.27
CA ILE A 231 -19.57 35.32 -12.95
C ILE A 231 -20.97 35.63 -12.37
N PRO A 232 -21.30 35.15 -11.16
CA PRO A 232 -22.61 35.39 -10.56
C PRO A 232 -22.90 36.90 -10.42
N ALA A 233 -24.13 37.32 -10.70
CA ALA A 233 -24.53 38.73 -10.65
C ALA A 233 -24.24 39.40 -9.29
N TRP A 234 -24.32 38.66 -8.19
CA TRP A 234 -23.98 39.18 -6.86
C TRP A 234 -22.49 39.54 -6.74
N ARG A 235 -21.59 38.79 -7.38
CA ARG A 235 -20.14 39.00 -7.34
C ARG A 235 -19.76 40.24 -8.14
N LYS A 236 -20.28 40.34 -9.37
CA LYS A 236 -20.13 41.52 -10.24
C LYS A 236 -20.54 42.82 -9.54
N ARG A 237 -21.70 42.84 -8.89
CA ARG A 237 -22.17 44.02 -8.12
C ARG A 237 -21.23 44.48 -7.01
N ILE A 238 -20.57 43.54 -6.32
CA ILE A 238 -19.65 43.87 -5.22
C ILE A 238 -18.29 44.31 -5.78
N GLU A 239 -17.80 43.65 -6.82
CA GLU A 239 -16.57 44.03 -7.54
C GLU A 239 -16.68 45.45 -8.12
N ASP A 240 -17.83 45.80 -8.71
CA ASP A 240 -18.11 47.16 -9.20
C ASP A 240 -18.08 48.21 -8.07
N ARG A 241 -18.58 47.88 -6.88
CA ARG A 241 -18.52 48.77 -5.70
C ARG A 241 -17.08 48.97 -5.23
N ILE A 242 -16.28 47.92 -5.22
CA ILE A 242 -14.85 47.98 -4.89
C ILE A 242 -14.11 48.86 -5.93
N ALA A 243 -14.38 48.67 -7.22
CA ALA A 243 -13.75 49.45 -8.29
C ALA A 243 -14.08 50.95 -8.17
N LYS A 244 -15.36 51.29 -7.94
CA LYS A 244 -15.81 52.68 -7.72
C LYS A 244 -15.14 53.31 -6.49
N ALA A 245 -15.04 52.56 -5.39
CA ALA A 245 -14.39 53.04 -4.16
C ALA A 245 -12.88 53.24 -4.35
N ARG A 246 -12.17 52.34 -5.05
CA ARG A 246 -10.75 52.50 -5.40
C ARG A 246 -10.51 53.73 -6.28
N ALA A 247 -11.35 53.94 -7.29
CA ALA A 247 -11.29 55.12 -8.15
C ALA A 247 -11.56 56.42 -7.37
N LEU A 248 -12.43 56.38 -6.35
CA LEU A 248 -12.66 57.51 -5.46
C LEU A 248 -11.46 57.79 -4.57
N ILE A 249 -10.87 56.76 -3.93
CA ILE A 249 -9.64 56.88 -3.14
C ILE A 249 -8.51 57.51 -3.97
N GLY A 250 -8.28 57.04 -5.20
CA GLY A 250 -7.24 57.59 -6.07
C GLY A 250 -7.44 59.08 -6.36
N ARG A 251 -8.69 59.53 -6.51
CA ARG A 251 -9.03 60.96 -6.70
C ARG A 251 -8.86 61.77 -5.41
N LEU A 252 -9.22 61.21 -4.25
CA LEU A 252 -9.00 61.85 -2.95
C LEU A 252 -7.50 62.01 -2.64
N ILE A 253 -6.69 60.99 -2.95
CA ILE A 253 -5.23 61.03 -2.82
C ILE A 253 -4.64 62.08 -3.77
N SER A 254 -5.06 62.09 -5.04
CA SER A 254 -4.57 63.06 -6.01
C SER A 254 -4.86 64.51 -5.59
N PHE A 255 -6.06 64.77 -5.06
CA PHE A 255 -6.41 66.08 -4.51
C PHE A 255 -5.55 66.44 -3.28
N ARG A 256 -5.34 65.49 -2.36
CA ARG A 256 -4.46 65.66 -1.19
C ARG A 256 -3.01 65.98 -1.57
N SER A 257 -2.54 65.45 -2.70
CA SER A 257 -1.21 65.72 -3.28
C SER A 257 -1.14 67.05 -4.07
N GLY A 258 -2.16 67.90 -4.00
CA GLY A 258 -2.15 69.24 -4.61
C GLY A 258 -2.75 69.33 -6.02
N ASN A 259 -3.41 68.28 -6.53
CA ASN A 259 -4.04 68.31 -7.85
C ASN A 259 -5.43 68.97 -7.81
N ASN A 260 -5.48 70.25 -8.20
CA ASN A 260 -6.70 71.08 -8.18
C ASN A 260 -7.42 71.16 -9.53
N ARG A 261 -7.22 70.22 -10.45
CA ARG A 261 -7.96 70.19 -11.72
C ARG A 261 -9.48 70.17 -11.46
N PRO A 262 -10.31 70.95 -12.18
CA PRO A 262 -11.75 71.09 -11.91
C PRO A 262 -12.52 69.76 -11.81
N ARG A 263 -12.16 68.77 -12.64
CA ARG A 263 -12.75 67.42 -12.61
C ARG A 263 -12.46 66.66 -11.30
N VAL A 264 -11.25 66.81 -10.75
CA VAL A 264 -10.84 66.18 -9.48
C VAL A 264 -11.61 66.85 -8.34
N VAL A 265 -11.59 68.19 -8.27
CA VAL A 265 -12.31 68.98 -7.26
C VAL A 265 -13.81 68.66 -7.24
N ARG A 266 -14.45 68.58 -8.41
CA ARG A 266 -15.87 68.18 -8.53
C ARG A 266 -16.14 66.80 -7.93
N THR A 267 -15.25 65.84 -8.19
CA THR A 267 -15.39 64.47 -7.67
C THR A 267 -15.19 64.41 -6.15
N VAL A 268 -14.23 65.20 -5.61
CA VAL A 268 -14.02 65.30 -4.16
C VAL A 268 -15.23 65.96 -3.48
N ARG A 269 -15.81 67.02 -4.05
CA ARG A 269 -17.07 67.62 -3.54
C ARG A 269 -18.21 66.59 -3.48
N MET A 270 -18.36 65.78 -4.53
CA MET A 270 -19.36 64.71 -4.55
C MET A 270 -19.08 63.60 -3.51
N ALA A 271 -17.81 63.37 -3.14
CA ALA A 271 -17.44 62.38 -2.13
C ALA A 271 -17.93 62.74 -0.72
N PHE A 272 -18.13 64.04 -0.47
CA PHE A 272 -18.61 64.66 0.76
C PHE A 272 -20.01 65.28 0.62
N ALA A 273 -20.70 65.05 -0.50
CA ALA A 273 -22.06 65.55 -0.71
C ALA A 273 -23.00 65.04 0.39
N GLY A 274 -23.76 65.95 1.01
CA GLY A 274 -24.62 65.64 2.15
C GLY A 274 -23.90 65.61 3.51
N THR A 275 -22.65 66.05 3.58
CA THR A 275 -21.92 66.30 4.84
C THR A 275 -21.65 67.80 5.02
N ASN A 276 -21.46 68.27 6.25
CA ASN A 276 -21.14 69.68 6.56
C ASN A 276 -19.65 70.03 6.31
N ILE A 277 -18.96 69.29 5.44
CA ILE A 277 -17.52 69.41 5.20
C ILE A 277 -17.28 70.27 3.96
N SER A 278 -16.56 71.39 4.14
CA SER A 278 -16.14 72.26 3.04
C SER A 278 -14.67 72.05 2.69
N LEU A 279 -14.32 72.12 1.40
CA LEU A 279 -12.95 71.98 0.93
C LEU A 279 -12.02 73.14 1.35
N SER A 280 -12.58 74.21 1.92
CA SER A 280 -11.85 75.37 2.44
C SER A 280 -11.60 75.32 3.95
N GLN A 281 -12.04 74.25 4.64
CA GLN A 281 -11.81 74.09 6.08
C GLN A 281 -10.34 73.74 6.38
N PRO A 282 -9.77 74.25 7.49
CA PRO A 282 -8.37 74.00 7.84
C PRO A 282 -8.07 72.53 8.17
N ASP A 283 -9.08 71.74 8.58
CA ASP A 283 -8.95 70.30 8.89
C ASP A 283 -9.24 69.38 7.70
N ILE A 284 -9.39 69.90 6.48
CA ILE A 284 -9.78 69.11 5.30
C ILE A 284 -8.83 67.94 5.01
N THR A 285 -7.53 68.09 5.28
CA THR A 285 -6.53 67.03 5.12
C THR A 285 -6.79 65.84 6.04
N GLN A 286 -7.22 66.10 7.28
CA GLN A 286 -7.62 65.06 8.23
C GLN A 286 -8.91 64.38 7.77
N LYS A 287 -9.94 65.16 7.38
CA LYS A 287 -11.21 64.64 6.87
C LYS A 287 -11.07 63.80 5.60
N LEU A 288 -10.16 64.18 4.70
CA LEU A 288 -9.78 63.39 3.53
C LEU A 288 -9.17 62.05 3.95
N THR A 289 -8.31 62.05 4.97
CA THR A 289 -7.65 60.84 5.47
C THR A 289 -8.66 59.90 6.14
N GLU A 290 -9.56 60.41 6.98
CA GLU A 290 -10.68 59.66 7.57
C GLU A 290 -11.58 59.03 6.49
N ARG A 291 -11.92 59.79 5.45
CA ARG A 291 -12.75 59.30 4.34
C ARG A 291 -12.05 58.25 3.48
N ILE A 292 -10.75 58.40 3.25
CA ILE A 292 -9.94 57.38 2.58
C ILE A 292 -9.92 56.10 3.42
N ASP A 293 -9.79 56.20 4.74
CA ASP A 293 -9.77 55.04 5.62
C ASP A 293 -11.13 54.32 5.68
N ASP A 294 -12.24 55.05 5.81
CA ASP A 294 -13.61 54.49 5.71
C ASP A 294 -13.82 53.70 4.40
N LEU A 295 -13.35 54.25 3.27
CA LEU A 295 -13.43 53.57 1.97
C LEU A 295 -12.53 52.33 1.91
N LYS A 296 -11.33 52.37 2.51
CA LYS A 296 -10.44 51.19 2.62
C LYS A 296 -11.08 50.09 3.47
N GLN A 297 -11.68 50.44 4.61
CA GLN A 297 -12.40 49.50 5.47
C GLN A 297 -13.61 48.87 4.75
N LYS A 298 -14.37 49.67 3.99
CA LYS A 298 -15.49 49.16 3.15
C LYS A 298 -15.01 48.21 2.06
N ILE A 299 -13.89 48.52 1.38
CA ILE A 299 -13.28 47.63 0.40
C ILE A 299 -12.88 46.30 1.07
N ALA A 300 -12.25 46.34 2.25
CA ALA A 300 -11.87 45.14 2.99
C ALA A 300 -13.10 44.31 3.38
N ALA A 301 -14.17 44.94 3.86
CA ALA A 301 -15.43 44.27 4.22
C ALA A 301 -16.11 43.61 3.01
N TRP A 302 -16.16 44.31 1.87
CA TRP A 302 -16.69 43.76 0.61
C TRP A 302 -15.84 42.61 0.06
N GLY A 303 -14.52 42.72 0.12
CA GLY A 303 -13.60 41.63 -0.23
C GLY A 303 -13.82 40.38 0.64
N LYS A 304 -13.97 40.56 1.96
CA LYS A 304 -14.29 39.48 2.91
C LYS A 304 -15.64 38.83 2.59
N ARG A 305 -16.63 39.62 2.15
CA ARG A 305 -17.96 39.13 1.74
C ARG A 305 -17.88 38.28 0.47
N ILE A 306 -17.10 38.70 -0.54
CA ILE A 306 -16.85 37.89 -1.75
C ILE A 306 -16.19 36.56 -1.38
N ARG A 307 -15.15 36.60 -0.55
CA ARG A 307 -14.42 35.39 -0.11
C ARG A 307 -15.35 34.41 0.59
N ARG A 308 -16.14 34.88 1.56
CA ARG A 308 -17.08 34.03 2.32
C ARG A 308 -18.11 33.34 1.42
N PHE A 309 -18.73 34.07 0.50
CA PHE A 309 -19.73 33.47 -0.40
C PHE A 309 -19.09 32.53 -1.42
N THR A 310 -17.93 32.87 -1.95
CA THR A 310 -17.18 32.01 -2.87
C THR A 310 -16.78 30.71 -2.20
N GLU A 311 -16.28 30.75 -0.97
CA GLU A 311 -15.96 29.56 -0.18
C GLU A 311 -17.20 28.71 0.12
N ARG A 312 -18.33 29.32 0.47
CA ARG A 312 -19.59 28.59 0.70
C ARG A 312 -20.06 27.88 -0.58
N SER A 313 -20.04 28.56 -1.72
CA SER A 313 -20.41 27.97 -3.02
C SER A 313 -19.44 26.87 -3.43
N ARG A 314 -18.13 27.06 -3.22
CA ARG A 314 -17.10 26.03 -3.46
C ARG A 314 -17.35 24.79 -2.60
N ARG A 315 -17.55 24.96 -1.28
CA ARG A 315 -17.84 23.85 -0.35
C ARG A 315 -19.12 23.11 -0.74
N PHE A 316 -20.18 23.84 -1.09
CA PHE A 316 -21.42 23.22 -1.57
C PHE A 316 -21.19 22.37 -2.82
N ASN A 317 -20.46 22.89 -3.80
CA ASN A 317 -20.13 22.16 -5.03
C ASN A 317 -19.22 20.96 -4.77
N GLN A 318 -18.22 21.10 -3.90
CA GLN A 318 -17.32 20.01 -3.51
C GLN A 318 -18.07 18.92 -2.76
N ASN A 319 -18.95 19.26 -1.81
CA ASN A 319 -19.76 18.26 -1.10
C ASN A 319 -20.71 17.52 -2.04
N ARG A 320 -21.34 18.26 -2.98
CA ARG A 320 -22.18 17.65 -4.01
C ARG A 320 -21.36 16.71 -4.91
N LEU A 321 -20.18 17.14 -5.34
CA LEU A 321 -19.29 16.33 -6.16
C LEU A 321 -18.75 15.12 -5.39
N PHE A 322 -18.44 15.25 -4.11
CA PHE A 322 -18.06 14.13 -3.24
C PHE A 322 -19.19 13.10 -3.12
N GLN A 323 -20.44 13.53 -3.07
CA GLN A 323 -21.57 12.60 -3.00
C GLN A 323 -21.85 11.91 -4.35
N SER A 324 -21.64 12.60 -5.47
CA SER A 324 -21.97 12.07 -6.81
C SER A 324 -20.80 11.38 -7.54
N ASP A 325 -19.57 11.83 -7.31
CA ASP A 325 -18.35 11.43 -8.03
C ASP A 325 -17.07 11.82 -7.23
N GLN A 326 -16.74 10.99 -6.24
CA GLN A 326 -15.58 11.20 -5.36
C GLN A 326 -14.27 11.28 -6.14
N LYS A 327 -14.09 10.39 -7.12
CA LYS A 327 -12.89 10.32 -7.95
C LYS A 327 -12.63 11.64 -8.68
N ARG A 328 -13.68 12.24 -9.24
CA ARG A 328 -13.57 13.54 -9.92
C ARG A 328 -13.27 14.68 -8.95
N LEU A 329 -13.80 14.63 -7.73
CA LEU A 329 -13.42 15.60 -6.69
C LEU A 329 -11.93 15.48 -6.35
N TYR A 330 -11.45 14.28 -6.02
CA TYR A 330 -10.04 14.06 -5.67
C TYR A 330 -9.09 14.45 -6.81
N LYS A 331 -9.40 14.04 -8.05
CA LYS A 331 -8.65 14.50 -9.24
C LYS A 331 -8.61 16.02 -9.37
N SER A 332 -9.73 16.71 -9.12
CA SER A 332 -9.80 18.18 -9.17
C SER A 332 -9.03 18.88 -8.04
N LEU A 333 -8.72 18.17 -6.95
CA LEU A 333 -7.93 18.66 -5.83
C LEU A 333 -6.43 18.39 -6.03
N GLU A 334 -6.09 17.23 -6.60
CA GLU A 334 -4.71 16.75 -6.76
C GLU A 334 -4.03 17.26 -8.04
N ARG A 335 -4.78 17.44 -9.14
CA ARG A 335 -4.22 17.83 -10.45
C ARG A 335 -5.09 18.86 -11.18
N PRO A 336 -5.11 20.12 -10.73
CA PRO A 336 -5.96 21.16 -11.32
C PRO A 336 -5.62 21.47 -12.80
N GLU A 337 -4.38 21.24 -13.23
CA GLU A 337 -3.88 21.59 -14.58
C GLU A 337 -4.20 20.53 -15.66
N VAL A 338 -4.28 19.25 -15.28
CA VAL A 338 -4.59 18.13 -16.20
C VAL A 338 -6.07 18.08 -16.57
N CYS A 339 -6.91 18.89 -15.93
CA CYS A 339 -8.33 19.04 -16.27
C CYS A 339 -8.59 20.02 -17.43
N GLY A 340 -7.55 20.43 -18.15
CA GLY A 340 -7.61 21.27 -19.35
C GLY A 340 -8.03 20.49 -20.60
N ALA A 341 -9.21 20.82 -21.11
CA ALA A 341 -9.86 20.23 -22.27
C ALA A 341 -9.17 20.59 -23.61
N GLY A 342 -8.20 19.78 -24.04
CA GLY A 342 -7.95 19.60 -25.48
C GLY A 342 -9.07 18.74 -26.11
N PRO A 343 -9.38 18.89 -27.41
CA PRO A 343 -10.25 17.93 -28.09
C PRO A 343 -9.60 16.55 -28.02
N GLY A 344 -10.34 15.56 -27.53
CA GLY A 344 -9.92 14.16 -27.57
C GLY A 344 -9.90 13.64 -29.02
N PRO A 345 -9.38 12.42 -29.24
CA PRO A 345 -9.43 11.82 -30.56
C PRO A 345 -10.88 11.59 -30.97
N ASP A 346 -11.13 11.61 -32.28
CA ASP A 346 -12.44 11.25 -32.80
C ASP A 346 -12.81 9.81 -32.41
N GLN A 347 -14.07 9.59 -32.03
CA GLN A 347 -14.53 8.30 -31.51
C GLN A 347 -14.48 7.22 -32.59
N ALA A 348 -14.82 7.55 -33.84
CA ALA A 348 -14.78 6.59 -34.94
C ALA A 348 -13.34 6.20 -35.28
N ASN A 349 -12.43 7.18 -35.34
CA ASN A 349 -11.00 6.93 -35.55
C ASN A 349 -10.39 6.08 -34.42
N THR A 350 -10.82 6.33 -33.18
CA THR A 350 -10.37 5.55 -32.01
C THR A 350 -10.84 4.10 -32.11
N VAL A 351 -12.11 3.87 -32.43
CA VAL A 351 -12.63 2.52 -32.61
C VAL A 351 -11.94 1.81 -33.77
N ALA A 352 -11.74 2.48 -34.91
CA ALA A 352 -11.08 1.89 -36.08
C ALA A 352 -9.65 1.43 -35.76
N PHE A 353 -8.86 2.27 -35.08
CA PHE A 353 -7.49 1.93 -34.68
C PHE A 353 -7.44 0.70 -33.76
N TRP A 354 -8.19 0.70 -32.67
CA TRP A 354 -8.15 -0.41 -31.71
C TRP A 354 -8.79 -1.70 -32.24
N ARG A 355 -9.81 -1.58 -33.10
CA ARG A 355 -10.41 -2.74 -33.79
C ARG A 355 -9.40 -3.44 -34.70
N GLY A 356 -8.59 -2.68 -35.44
CA GLY A 356 -7.53 -3.24 -36.28
C GLY A 356 -6.50 -4.04 -35.48
N LEU A 357 -6.26 -3.68 -34.21
CA LEU A 357 -5.32 -4.41 -33.34
C LEU A 357 -5.92 -5.64 -32.66
N TRP A 358 -7.21 -5.60 -32.30
CA TRP A 358 -7.81 -6.61 -31.40
C TRP A 358 -8.88 -7.50 -32.03
N SER A 359 -9.43 -7.09 -33.18
CA SER A 359 -10.55 -7.81 -33.81
C SER A 359 -10.19 -8.40 -35.16
N GLU A 360 -9.05 -8.02 -35.75
CA GLU A 360 -8.53 -8.67 -36.94
C GLU A 360 -7.81 -9.97 -36.53
N PRO A 361 -8.26 -11.15 -36.99
CA PRO A 361 -7.58 -12.40 -36.70
C PRO A 361 -6.17 -12.36 -37.29
N VAL A 362 -5.15 -12.42 -36.43
CA VAL A 362 -3.77 -12.54 -36.86
C VAL A 362 -3.43 -14.02 -36.89
N ASN A 363 -3.09 -14.55 -38.07
CA ASN A 363 -2.57 -15.91 -38.16
C ASN A 363 -1.13 -15.90 -37.62
N HIS A 364 -0.96 -16.45 -36.43
CA HIS A 364 0.37 -16.72 -35.89
C HIS A 364 0.88 -18.02 -36.50
N SER A 365 2.13 -18.04 -36.96
CA SER A 365 2.80 -19.29 -37.31
C SER A 365 2.97 -20.11 -36.04
N GLU A 366 2.14 -21.15 -35.87
CA GLU A 366 2.28 -22.07 -34.76
C GLU A 366 3.64 -22.76 -34.85
N GLY A 367 4.50 -22.52 -33.86
CA GLY A 367 5.80 -23.15 -33.78
C GLY A 367 5.67 -24.59 -33.28
N PRO A 368 6.67 -25.46 -33.48
CA PRO A 368 6.64 -26.86 -33.03
C PRO A 368 6.38 -27.05 -31.52
N TRP A 369 6.54 -25.99 -30.73
CA TRP A 369 6.25 -25.97 -29.30
C TRP A 369 4.76 -26.09 -28.98
N THR A 370 3.83 -25.71 -29.88
CA THR A 370 2.39 -25.85 -29.64
C THR A 370 1.98 -27.32 -29.57
N GLU A 371 2.57 -28.17 -30.42
CA GLU A 371 2.39 -29.63 -30.38
C GLU A 371 2.95 -30.23 -29.07
N VAL A 372 4.10 -29.72 -28.62
CA VAL A 372 4.72 -30.14 -27.36
C VAL A 372 3.84 -29.76 -26.17
N VAL A 373 3.34 -28.53 -26.11
CA VAL A 373 2.42 -28.08 -25.05
C VAL A 373 1.10 -28.84 -25.12
N ALA A 374 0.54 -29.06 -26.31
CA ALA A 374 -0.67 -29.87 -26.48
C ALA A 374 -0.46 -31.31 -25.96
N SER A 375 0.70 -31.92 -26.22
CA SER A 375 1.05 -33.25 -25.73
C SER A 375 1.26 -33.30 -24.20
N GLN A 376 1.76 -32.22 -23.60
CA GLN A 376 1.90 -32.08 -22.16
C GLN A 376 0.54 -31.87 -21.49
N CYS A 377 -0.31 -31.01 -22.07
CA CYS A 377 -1.66 -30.75 -21.61
C CYS A 377 -2.61 -31.94 -21.79
N ALA A 378 -2.34 -32.84 -22.74
CA ALA A 378 -3.12 -34.07 -22.93
C ALA A 378 -3.11 -34.99 -21.70
N ARG A 379 -2.15 -34.81 -20.77
CA ARG A 379 -2.07 -35.55 -19.50
C ARG A 379 -2.80 -34.86 -18.35
N ILE A 380 -3.27 -33.63 -18.54
CA ILE A 380 -4.01 -32.89 -17.52
C ILE A 380 -5.43 -33.43 -17.49
N THR A 381 -5.85 -33.91 -16.33
CA THR A 381 -7.23 -34.35 -16.11
C THR A 381 -8.18 -33.20 -16.41
N PRO A 382 -9.20 -33.39 -17.28
CA PRO A 382 -10.19 -32.36 -17.53
C PRO A 382 -10.84 -31.92 -16.21
N MET A 383 -11.09 -30.62 -16.08
CA MET A 383 -11.82 -30.08 -14.94
C MET A 383 -13.18 -30.79 -14.82
N ASP A 384 -13.55 -31.17 -13.61
CA ASP A 384 -14.87 -31.75 -13.34
C ASP A 384 -15.98 -30.80 -13.81
N PRO A 385 -17.15 -31.33 -14.22
CA PRO A 385 -18.28 -30.51 -14.62
C PRO A 385 -18.63 -29.47 -13.54
N VAL A 386 -18.55 -28.19 -13.88
CA VAL A 386 -18.89 -27.10 -12.97
C VAL A 386 -20.41 -27.00 -12.86
N ILE A 387 -20.91 -27.10 -11.63
CA ILE A 387 -22.31 -26.89 -11.28
C ILE A 387 -22.42 -25.59 -10.50
N ILE A 388 -23.14 -24.62 -11.04
CA ILE A 388 -23.36 -23.30 -10.42
C ILE A 388 -24.62 -23.37 -9.58
N THR A 389 -24.47 -23.19 -8.27
CA THR A 389 -25.56 -23.20 -7.30
C THR A 389 -26.00 -21.78 -6.90
N PRO A 390 -27.21 -21.61 -6.32
CA PRO A 390 -27.64 -20.32 -5.77
C PRO A 390 -26.68 -19.78 -4.70
N ASP A 391 -26.07 -20.66 -3.91
CA ASP A 391 -25.10 -20.29 -2.87
C ASP A 391 -23.82 -19.72 -3.47
N ASP A 392 -23.37 -20.23 -4.63
CA ASP A 392 -22.22 -19.67 -5.36
C ASP A 392 -22.51 -18.24 -5.80
N VAL A 393 -23.70 -17.98 -6.33
CA VAL A 393 -24.14 -16.63 -6.72
C VAL A 393 -24.23 -15.71 -5.50
N ALA A 394 -24.83 -16.19 -4.41
CA ALA A 394 -24.95 -15.44 -3.17
C ALA A 394 -23.58 -15.06 -2.59
N GLU A 395 -22.63 -16.00 -2.56
CA GLU A 395 -21.28 -15.80 -2.05
C GLU A 395 -20.47 -14.84 -2.94
N ALA A 396 -20.55 -15.01 -4.27
CA ALA A 396 -19.90 -14.13 -5.23
C ALA A 396 -20.40 -12.68 -5.09
N VAL A 397 -21.72 -12.51 -5.02
CA VAL A 397 -22.35 -11.20 -4.84
C VAL A 397 -22.01 -10.61 -3.47
N ARG A 398 -21.99 -11.41 -2.40
CA ARG A 398 -21.66 -10.96 -1.02
C ARG A 398 -20.26 -10.35 -0.94
N ARG A 399 -19.26 -10.97 -1.57
CA ARG A 399 -17.86 -10.49 -1.62
C ARG A 399 -17.70 -9.21 -2.43
N ALA A 400 -18.57 -8.95 -3.40
CA ALA A 400 -18.43 -7.80 -4.31
C ALA A 400 -18.72 -6.45 -3.62
N PRO A 401 -17.96 -5.36 -3.88
CA PRO A 401 -18.26 -4.05 -3.33
C PRO A 401 -19.59 -3.48 -3.85
N ASN A 402 -20.45 -2.97 -2.95
CA ASN A 402 -21.81 -2.50 -3.27
C ASN A 402 -21.87 -1.50 -4.43
N TRP A 403 -20.96 -0.55 -4.48
CA TRP A 403 -20.98 0.57 -5.43
C TRP A 403 -19.78 0.57 -6.37
N LYS A 404 -19.28 -0.62 -6.75
CA LYS A 404 -18.31 -0.76 -7.85
C LYS A 404 -18.94 -0.24 -9.13
N SER A 405 -18.14 0.31 -10.05
CA SER A 405 -18.62 0.74 -11.36
C SER A 405 -19.41 -0.41 -12.02
N PRO A 406 -20.65 -0.16 -12.47
CA PRO A 406 -21.46 -1.19 -13.10
C PRO A 406 -20.94 -1.46 -14.51
N GLY A 407 -21.39 -2.56 -15.11
CA GLY A 407 -21.13 -2.86 -16.52
C GLY A 407 -21.96 -1.96 -17.43
N LEU A 408 -22.14 -2.40 -18.68
CA LEU A 408 -23.04 -1.73 -19.63
C LEU A 408 -24.51 -1.75 -19.18
N ASP A 409 -24.87 -2.72 -18.34
CA ASP A 409 -26.20 -2.85 -17.72
C ASP A 409 -26.58 -1.66 -16.83
N GLY A 410 -25.59 -0.96 -16.27
CA GLY A 410 -25.80 0.10 -15.29
C GLY A 410 -26.21 -0.41 -13.91
N LEU A 411 -26.18 -1.73 -13.67
CA LEU A 411 -26.64 -2.36 -12.44
C LEU A 411 -25.49 -2.55 -11.44
N HIS A 412 -25.61 -1.97 -10.25
CA HIS A 412 -24.62 -2.11 -9.19
C HIS A 412 -24.84 -3.38 -8.35
N HIS A 413 -23.75 -4.00 -7.84
CA HIS A 413 -23.83 -5.16 -6.94
C HIS A 413 -24.69 -4.92 -5.69
N TYR A 414 -24.84 -3.66 -5.27
CA TYR A 414 -25.75 -3.28 -4.20
C TYR A 414 -27.17 -3.84 -4.40
N TRP A 415 -27.68 -3.81 -5.64
CA TRP A 415 -29.02 -4.28 -5.97
C TRP A 415 -29.09 -5.80 -6.00
N LEU A 416 -28.07 -6.47 -6.56
CA LEU A 416 -27.96 -7.95 -6.54
C LEU A 416 -27.90 -8.51 -5.12
N LYS A 417 -27.26 -7.79 -4.18
CA LYS A 417 -27.29 -8.14 -2.75
C LYS A 417 -28.66 -7.95 -2.12
N GLY A 418 -29.41 -6.96 -2.61
CA GLY A 418 -30.71 -6.58 -2.08
C GLY A 418 -31.84 -7.46 -2.58
N PHE A 419 -31.78 -7.90 -3.84
CA PHE A 419 -32.77 -8.73 -4.52
C PHE A 419 -32.37 -10.22 -4.46
N MET A 420 -32.34 -10.78 -3.26
CA MET A 420 -31.84 -12.15 -3.01
C MET A 420 -32.61 -13.22 -3.80
N VAL A 421 -33.89 -12.97 -4.10
CA VAL A 421 -34.73 -13.90 -4.89
C VAL A 421 -34.19 -14.16 -6.31
N CYS A 422 -33.30 -13.31 -6.84
CA CYS A 422 -32.73 -13.54 -8.16
C CYS A 422 -31.58 -14.56 -8.19
N HIS A 423 -31.01 -14.92 -7.04
CA HIS A 423 -29.81 -15.78 -7.00
C HIS A 423 -30.08 -17.17 -7.58
N ALA A 424 -31.26 -17.73 -7.33
CA ALA A 424 -31.66 -19.02 -7.89
C ALA A 424 -31.84 -18.97 -9.42
N VAL A 425 -32.49 -17.91 -9.93
CA VAL A 425 -32.69 -17.74 -11.37
C VAL A 425 -31.37 -17.48 -12.09
N LEU A 426 -30.50 -16.65 -11.51
CA LEU A 426 -29.16 -16.38 -12.03
C LEU A 426 -28.30 -17.65 -12.06
N ALA A 427 -28.30 -18.46 -10.99
CA ALA A 427 -27.55 -19.72 -10.97
C ALA A 427 -27.99 -20.66 -12.10
N ARG A 428 -29.31 -20.83 -12.27
CA ARG A 428 -29.90 -21.62 -13.37
C ARG A 428 -29.45 -21.08 -14.74
N GLN A 429 -29.61 -19.79 -14.99
CA GLN A 429 -29.29 -19.18 -16.29
C GLN A 429 -27.77 -19.15 -16.56
N PHE A 430 -26.93 -18.99 -15.54
CA PHE A 430 -25.47 -19.13 -15.67
C PHE A 430 -25.08 -20.58 -16.01
N GLN A 431 -25.74 -21.57 -15.39
CA GLN A 431 -25.53 -22.97 -15.74
C GLN A 431 -25.97 -23.26 -17.19
N GLU A 432 -27.11 -22.72 -17.62
CA GLU A 432 -27.58 -22.82 -19.00
C GLU A 432 -26.58 -22.21 -19.99
N ALA A 433 -26.04 -21.02 -19.69
CA ALA A 433 -25.02 -20.37 -20.51
C ALA A 433 -23.71 -21.20 -20.58
N LEU A 434 -23.30 -21.78 -19.45
CA LEU A 434 -22.14 -22.68 -19.38
C LEU A 434 -22.35 -23.93 -20.25
N ASN A 435 -23.53 -24.54 -20.17
CA ASN A 435 -23.89 -25.72 -20.96
C ASN A 435 -23.97 -25.40 -22.46
N GLN A 436 -24.48 -24.23 -22.83
CA GLN A 436 -24.59 -23.77 -24.21
C GLN A 436 -23.27 -23.21 -24.78
N LYS A 437 -22.27 -22.97 -23.92
CA LYS A 437 -20.99 -22.34 -24.27
C LYS A 437 -21.17 -20.98 -24.96
N SER A 438 -22.20 -20.25 -24.58
CA SER A 438 -22.56 -18.96 -25.16
C SER A 438 -23.06 -18.03 -24.07
N LEU A 439 -22.62 -16.77 -24.12
CA LEU A 439 -23.03 -15.72 -23.19
C LEU A 439 -23.57 -14.53 -24.00
N PRO A 440 -24.60 -13.82 -23.49
CA PRO A 440 -25.08 -12.62 -24.14
C PRO A 440 -23.99 -11.54 -24.21
N SER A 441 -24.01 -10.74 -25.27
CA SER A 441 -23.04 -9.66 -25.49
C SER A 441 -22.96 -8.67 -24.33
N LEU A 442 -24.06 -8.47 -23.60
CA LEU A 442 -24.12 -7.66 -22.39
C LEU A 442 -23.07 -8.08 -21.34
N PHE A 443 -22.85 -9.38 -21.18
CA PHE A 443 -21.92 -9.95 -20.18
C PHE A 443 -20.50 -10.12 -20.71
N THR A 444 -20.31 -10.06 -22.03
CA THR A 444 -19.00 -10.21 -22.68
C THR A 444 -18.44 -8.88 -23.20
N THR A 445 -19.16 -7.78 -23.04
CA THR A 445 -18.74 -6.45 -23.49
C THR A 445 -18.42 -5.55 -22.30
N GLY A 446 -17.18 -5.07 -22.21
CA GLY A 446 -16.71 -4.19 -21.13
C GLY A 446 -16.54 -2.72 -21.57
N ILE A 447 -16.57 -1.81 -20.61
CA ILE A 447 -16.22 -0.40 -20.84
C ILE A 447 -14.71 -0.24 -20.66
N THR A 448 -14.00 0.09 -21.75
CA THR A 448 -12.57 0.43 -21.69
C THR A 448 -12.39 1.93 -21.60
N HIS A 449 -11.64 2.38 -20.59
CA HIS A 449 -11.18 3.76 -20.52
C HIS A 449 -9.80 3.87 -21.16
N LEU A 450 -9.61 4.87 -22.01
CA LEU A 450 -8.35 5.16 -22.69
C LEU A 450 -7.68 6.37 -22.02
N VAL A 451 -6.38 6.28 -21.76
CA VAL A 451 -5.59 7.37 -21.15
C VAL A 451 -4.50 7.82 -22.13
N PRO A 452 -4.29 9.14 -22.31
CA PRO A 452 -3.18 9.64 -23.13
C PRO A 452 -1.82 9.16 -22.59
N LYS A 453 -0.94 8.73 -23.49
CA LYS A 453 0.46 8.35 -23.22
C LYS A 453 1.34 9.58 -23.04
N ASP A 454 1.01 10.67 -23.73
CA ASP A 454 1.75 11.93 -23.73
C ASP A 454 0.78 13.12 -23.87
N GLN A 455 1.31 14.31 -24.19
CA GLN A 455 0.53 15.54 -24.34
C GLN A 455 -0.27 15.60 -25.66
N VAL A 456 -0.08 14.66 -26.59
CA VAL A 456 -0.77 14.61 -27.89
C VAL A 456 -2.09 13.87 -27.73
N THR A 457 -3.17 14.62 -27.47
CA THR A 457 -4.49 14.05 -27.15
C THR A 457 -5.39 13.79 -28.36
N THR A 458 -4.92 13.97 -29.60
CA THR A 458 -5.75 13.83 -30.80
C THR A 458 -5.50 12.54 -31.58
N ASP A 459 -4.39 11.85 -31.32
CA ASP A 459 -4.00 10.61 -32.00
C ASP A 459 -4.44 9.37 -31.18
N PRO A 460 -5.32 8.50 -31.71
CA PRO A 460 -5.73 7.27 -31.05
C PRO A 460 -4.59 6.33 -30.63
N SER A 461 -3.46 6.31 -31.36
CA SER A 461 -2.29 5.46 -31.07
C SER A 461 -1.57 5.89 -29.79
N LYS A 462 -1.73 7.17 -29.43
CA LYS A 462 -1.21 7.79 -28.22
C LYS A 462 -2.10 7.58 -27.01
N TYR A 463 -3.08 6.71 -27.09
CA TYR A 463 -3.84 6.25 -25.95
C TYR A 463 -3.39 4.85 -25.54
N ARG A 464 -3.52 4.52 -24.25
CA ARG A 464 -3.39 3.15 -23.75
C ARG A 464 -4.69 2.75 -23.05
N PRO A 465 -5.14 1.49 -23.18
CA PRO A 465 -6.17 0.96 -22.30
C PRO A 465 -5.68 1.05 -20.86
N ILE A 466 -6.60 1.30 -19.93
CA ILE A 466 -6.32 1.07 -18.51
C ILE A 466 -6.14 -0.43 -18.31
N THR A 467 -4.91 -0.92 -18.44
CA THR A 467 -4.45 -1.98 -17.57
C THR A 467 -4.04 -1.30 -16.28
N CYS A 468 -4.84 -1.46 -15.22
CA CYS A 468 -4.29 -1.22 -13.89
C CYS A 468 -3.14 -2.22 -13.77
N LYS A 469 -1.90 -1.73 -13.84
CA LYS A 469 -0.72 -2.52 -13.56
C LYS A 469 -0.41 -2.35 -12.08
N GLY A 470 0.10 -3.40 -11.46
CA GLY A 470 0.63 -3.42 -10.12
C GLY A 470 1.90 -2.57 -9.96
N PRO A 471 2.60 -2.72 -8.83
CA PRO A 471 3.81 -1.96 -8.55
C PRO A 471 4.97 -2.29 -9.51
N GLY A 472 5.96 -1.39 -9.56
CA GLY A 472 7.21 -1.63 -10.28
C GLY A 472 7.10 -1.59 -11.80
N TYR A 473 7.96 -2.37 -12.46
CA TYR A 473 8.22 -2.35 -13.89
C TYR A 473 7.96 -3.72 -14.51
N ALA A 474 7.66 -3.77 -15.80
CA ALA A 474 7.34 -5.04 -16.47
C ALA A 474 8.58 -5.93 -16.65
N SER A 475 9.76 -5.33 -16.81
CA SER A 475 11.02 -6.03 -17.02
C SER A 475 12.20 -5.22 -16.49
N PRO A 476 13.39 -5.83 -16.31
CA PRO A 476 14.59 -5.11 -15.90
C PRO A 476 14.95 -3.98 -16.88
N LEU A 477 14.81 -4.24 -18.19
CA LEU A 477 15.09 -3.24 -19.23
C LEU A 477 14.04 -2.12 -19.31
N ASP A 478 12.78 -2.39 -18.93
CA ASP A 478 11.77 -1.35 -18.76
C ASP A 478 12.16 -0.41 -17.61
N ALA A 479 12.57 -0.98 -16.47
CA ALA A 479 13.11 -0.21 -15.35
C ALA A 479 14.35 0.59 -15.74
N PHE A 480 15.29 -0.02 -16.47
CA PHE A 480 16.54 0.63 -16.91
C PHE A 480 16.32 1.79 -17.87
N ARG A 481 15.45 1.61 -18.87
CA ARG A 481 15.25 2.58 -19.97
C ARG A 481 14.22 3.66 -19.63
N ASN A 482 13.16 3.28 -18.93
CA ASN A 482 11.99 4.12 -18.70
C ASN A 482 11.83 4.54 -17.23
N GLY A 483 12.64 3.99 -16.32
CA GLY A 483 12.67 4.38 -14.92
C GLY A 483 13.04 5.86 -14.78
N PRO A 484 12.34 6.62 -13.90
CA PRO A 484 12.70 8.00 -13.66
C PRO A 484 14.04 8.06 -12.91
N ARG A 485 14.78 9.16 -13.12
CA ARG A 485 15.92 9.48 -12.26
C ARG A 485 15.45 9.57 -10.80
N GLU A 486 16.19 8.92 -9.93
CA GLU A 486 15.98 8.95 -8.49
C GLU A 486 16.10 10.37 -7.93
N LYS A 487 15.17 10.74 -7.05
CA LYS A 487 15.12 12.05 -6.37
C LYS A 487 15.29 11.93 -4.86
N LEU A 488 15.02 10.74 -4.32
CA LEU A 488 15.10 10.44 -2.89
C LEU A 488 15.81 9.11 -2.71
N LEU A 489 16.54 9.01 -1.61
CA LEU A 489 17.20 7.81 -1.15
C LEU A 489 16.80 7.56 0.31
N TYR A 490 16.21 6.41 0.59
CA TYR A 490 15.96 5.93 1.94
C TYR A 490 17.19 5.21 2.43
N VAL A 491 17.70 5.59 3.60
CA VAL A 491 18.95 5.06 4.15
C VAL A 491 18.69 4.51 5.54
N VAL A 492 19.05 3.25 5.75
CA VAL A 492 19.07 2.64 7.08
C VAL A 492 20.21 3.24 7.90
N CYS A 493 19.91 3.69 9.12
CA CYS A 493 20.86 4.39 9.98
C CYS A 493 20.93 3.72 11.35
N VAL A 494 22.09 3.15 11.65
CA VAL A 494 22.41 2.50 12.93
C VAL A 494 23.07 3.50 13.85
N GLN A 495 22.64 3.47 15.10
CA GLN A 495 23.12 4.38 16.13
C GLN A 495 24.13 3.68 17.04
N PRO A 496 25.43 3.99 16.91
CA PRO A 496 26.46 3.32 17.70
C PRO A 496 26.40 3.66 19.20
N ASN A 497 25.75 4.78 19.58
CA ASN A 497 25.41 5.06 20.97
C ASN A 497 24.14 4.31 21.37
N LEU A 498 24.30 3.22 22.13
CA LEU A 498 23.20 2.35 22.58
C LEU A 498 22.12 3.03 23.46
N THR A 499 22.31 4.29 23.86
CA THR A 499 21.27 5.11 24.54
C THR A 499 20.35 5.84 23.57
N LYS A 500 20.62 5.73 22.28
CA LYS A 500 19.91 6.37 21.18
C LYS A 500 19.41 5.29 20.22
N GLN A 501 18.40 5.65 19.45
CA GLN A 501 17.65 4.74 18.60
C GLN A 501 18.09 4.83 17.14
N ASP A 502 17.93 3.72 16.43
CA ASP A 502 18.10 3.63 14.99
C ASP A 502 16.96 4.36 14.26
N TYR A 503 17.16 4.63 12.97
CA TYR A 503 16.16 5.29 12.15
C TYR A 503 16.32 5.03 10.66
N LEU A 504 15.27 5.37 9.92
CA LEU A 504 15.33 5.55 8.48
C LEU A 504 15.57 7.04 8.17
N ALA A 505 16.66 7.37 7.48
CA ALA A 505 16.90 8.69 6.92
C ALA A 505 16.26 8.79 5.53
N THR A 506 15.70 9.95 5.21
CA THR A 506 15.35 10.31 3.83
C THR A 506 16.35 11.35 3.35
N VAL A 507 17.10 11.00 2.30
CA VAL A 507 18.11 11.86 1.67
C VAL A 507 17.57 12.40 0.36
N ASP A 508 17.77 13.69 0.12
CA ASP A 508 17.45 14.33 -1.15
C ASP A 508 18.63 14.22 -2.13
N VAL A 509 18.42 13.50 -3.22
CA VAL A 509 19.43 13.24 -4.26
C VAL A 509 19.06 13.88 -5.60
N ASP A 510 18.04 14.74 -5.63
CA ASP A 510 17.64 15.52 -6.81
C ASP A 510 18.60 16.71 -7.00
N PRO A 511 19.42 16.75 -8.07
CA PRO A 511 20.38 17.84 -8.29
C PRO A 511 19.73 19.22 -8.44
N ASP A 512 18.45 19.27 -8.83
CA ASP A 512 17.69 20.51 -8.99
C ASP A 512 17.09 21.01 -7.66
N SER A 513 17.21 20.22 -6.59
CA SER A 513 16.65 20.54 -5.28
C SER A 513 17.56 21.46 -4.47
N PRO A 514 17.00 22.48 -3.77
CA PRO A 514 17.78 23.30 -2.84
C PRO A 514 18.32 22.52 -1.63
N THR A 515 17.81 21.32 -1.39
CA THR A 515 18.28 20.41 -0.33
C THR A 515 19.08 19.23 -0.89
N TYR A 516 19.55 19.30 -2.14
CA TYR A 516 20.42 18.26 -2.72
C TYR A 516 21.59 17.94 -1.79
N SER A 517 21.90 16.63 -1.67
CA SER A 517 22.99 16.13 -0.82
C SER A 517 22.74 16.39 0.68
N GLN A 518 21.49 16.32 1.15
CA GLN A 518 21.13 16.50 2.57
C GLN A 518 20.14 15.43 3.06
N VAL A 519 20.25 15.07 4.35
CA VAL A 519 19.22 14.34 5.08
C VAL A 519 18.05 15.29 5.40
N ILE A 520 16.90 15.07 4.76
CA ILE A 520 15.73 15.95 4.87
C ILE A 520 14.70 15.47 5.90
N HIS A 521 14.72 14.17 6.27
CA HIS A 521 13.79 13.60 7.25
C HIS A 521 14.38 12.38 7.95
N ARG A 522 13.87 12.07 9.15
CA ARG A 522 14.30 10.95 10.00
C ARG A 522 13.09 10.29 10.63
N THR A 523 12.95 8.99 10.43
CA THR A 523 11.87 8.17 11.00
C THR A 523 12.46 7.18 11.98
N TYR A 524 12.38 7.52 13.26
CA TYR A 524 12.97 6.73 14.33
C TYR A 524 12.15 5.48 14.66
N THR A 525 12.82 4.39 15.05
CA THR A 525 12.18 3.11 15.39
C THR A 525 11.36 3.16 16.68
N GLY A 526 11.73 4.01 17.63
CA GLY A 526 11.16 4.03 18.98
C GLY A 526 11.81 3.02 19.94
N SER A 527 12.83 2.29 19.51
CA SER A 527 13.50 1.21 20.24
C SER A 527 15.02 1.38 20.22
N LEU A 528 15.70 0.77 21.20
CA LEU A 528 17.16 0.85 21.36
C LEU A 528 17.80 -0.49 20.98
N GLY A 529 19.00 -0.44 20.39
CA GLY A 529 19.78 -1.62 20.08
C GLY A 529 19.09 -2.56 19.08
N ASP A 530 18.38 -2.01 18.10
CA ASP A 530 17.75 -2.80 17.04
C ASP A 530 18.79 -3.39 16.09
N GLU A 531 19.84 -2.62 15.77
CA GLU A 531 20.80 -2.90 14.70
C GLU A 531 20.05 -3.07 13.38
N LEU A 532 19.38 -2.00 12.94
CA LEU A 532 18.80 -2.00 11.60
C LEU A 532 19.88 -2.30 10.56
N HIS A 533 19.55 -3.09 9.53
CA HIS A 533 20.56 -3.53 8.57
C HIS A 533 20.05 -3.38 7.14
N HIS A 534 19.46 -4.43 6.55
CA HIS A 534 18.78 -4.36 5.27
C HIS A 534 17.33 -3.88 5.40
N SER A 535 16.79 -3.51 4.24
CA SER A 535 15.39 -3.13 4.07
C SER A 535 14.83 -3.71 2.78
N GLY A 536 13.51 -3.85 2.70
CA GLY A 536 12.83 -4.34 1.50
C GLY A 536 11.39 -3.88 1.39
N TRP A 537 10.84 -3.94 0.18
CA TRP A 537 9.49 -3.47 -0.12
C TRP A 537 8.42 -4.50 0.25
N ASN A 538 7.23 -4.04 0.61
CA ASN A 538 6.08 -4.92 0.78
C ASN A 538 5.70 -5.66 -0.51
N VAL A 539 5.85 -4.98 -1.65
CA VAL A 539 5.61 -5.52 -3.00
C VAL A 539 6.52 -4.83 -4.02
N CYS A 540 6.82 -5.51 -5.11
CA CYS A 540 7.73 -5.03 -6.16
C CYS A 540 7.33 -5.48 -7.56
N SER A 541 8.22 -5.34 -8.56
CA SER A 541 7.98 -5.77 -9.95
C SER A 541 7.53 -7.23 -10.09
N SER A 542 7.78 -8.10 -9.10
CA SER A 542 7.25 -9.47 -9.08
C SER A 542 5.71 -9.53 -9.03
N CYS A 543 5.09 -8.42 -8.60
CA CYS A 543 3.64 -8.21 -8.55
C CYS A 543 3.15 -7.26 -9.66
N HIS A 544 3.92 -7.00 -10.72
CA HIS A 544 3.60 -6.00 -11.75
C HIS A 544 2.23 -6.22 -12.41
N ASP A 545 1.75 -7.45 -12.50
CA ASP A 545 0.45 -7.77 -13.09
C ASP A 545 -0.71 -7.77 -12.07
N ASN A 546 -0.45 -7.42 -10.80
CA ASN A 546 -1.46 -7.37 -9.75
C ASN A 546 -1.85 -5.92 -9.40
N PRO A 547 -2.95 -5.38 -9.95
CA PRO A 547 -3.38 -3.99 -9.71
C PRO A 547 -3.88 -3.68 -8.31
N ASP A 548 -4.21 -4.71 -7.52
CA ASP A 548 -4.73 -4.53 -6.17
C ASP A 548 -3.61 -4.26 -5.15
N LEU A 549 -2.35 -4.46 -5.56
CA LEU A 549 -1.17 -4.23 -4.73
C LEU A 549 -0.52 -2.87 -5.04
N SER A 550 0.16 -2.31 -4.04
CA SER A 550 0.87 -1.03 -4.17
C SER A 550 2.13 -1.05 -3.33
N ARG A 551 3.25 -0.63 -3.92
CA ARG A 551 4.51 -0.41 -3.20
C ARG A 551 4.40 0.89 -2.42
N ASN A 552 4.15 0.78 -1.13
CA ASN A 552 3.95 1.93 -0.25
C ASN A 552 4.49 1.70 1.17
N LEU A 553 4.97 0.49 1.47
CA LEU A 553 5.52 0.14 2.76
C LEU A 553 6.95 -0.38 2.58
N LEU A 554 7.87 0.17 3.37
CA LEU A 554 9.25 -0.30 3.48
C LEU A 554 9.40 -1.04 4.81
N LEU A 555 9.97 -2.24 4.78
CA LEU A 555 10.21 -3.08 5.95
C LEU A 555 11.69 -2.99 6.33
N LEU A 556 11.94 -2.76 7.61
CA LEU A 556 13.27 -2.65 8.19
C LEU A 556 13.37 -3.64 9.36
N PRO A 557 13.89 -4.85 9.14
CA PRO A 557 14.18 -5.77 10.23
C PRO A 557 15.33 -5.25 11.10
N GLY A 558 15.15 -5.30 12.43
CA GLY A 558 16.21 -5.11 13.41
C GLY A 558 16.95 -6.42 13.63
N LEU A 559 18.23 -6.44 13.28
CA LEU A 559 19.05 -7.65 13.29
C LEU A 559 19.18 -8.24 14.70
N HIS A 560 19.28 -7.41 15.75
CA HIS A 560 19.40 -7.88 17.14
C HIS A 560 18.03 -8.03 17.81
N SER A 561 17.16 -7.04 17.68
CA SER A 561 15.86 -7.05 18.36
C SER A 561 14.89 -8.08 17.77
N CYS A 562 15.10 -8.47 16.51
CA CYS A 562 14.18 -9.24 15.67
C CYS A 562 12.85 -8.52 15.37
N ASN A 563 12.68 -7.27 15.79
CA ASN A 563 11.50 -6.47 15.44
C ASN A 563 11.54 -6.15 13.95
N ILE A 564 10.37 -6.06 13.30
CA ILE A 564 10.28 -5.59 11.92
C ILE A 564 9.49 -4.28 11.92
N TYR A 565 10.17 -3.19 11.55
CA TYR A 565 9.58 -1.87 11.46
C TYR A 565 9.00 -1.67 10.06
N VAL A 566 7.70 -1.47 9.97
CA VAL A 566 6.99 -1.20 8.72
C VAL A 566 6.76 0.30 8.61
N ILE A 567 7.34 0.92 7.59
CA ILE A 567 7.33 2.37 7.37
C ILE A 567 6.43 2.70 6.17
N ASP A 568 5.46 3.58 6.38
CA ASP A 568 4.67 4.17 5.28
C ASP A 568 5.48 5.23 4.55
N VAL A 569 5.81 4.91 3.30
CA VAL A 569 6.47 5.83 2.36
C VAL A 569 5.49 6.36 1.30
N GLY A 570 4.31 5.76 1.16
CA GLY A 570 3.34 6.09 0.12
C GLY A 570 2.58 7.38 0.41
N SER A 571 2.24 7.63 1.68
CA SER A 571 1.50 8.84 2.08
C SER A 571 2.31 10.12 1.84
N ASN A 572 3.60 10.09 2.18
CA ASN A 572 4.53 11.19 1.91
C ASN A 572 5.97 10.66 1.75
N PRO A 573 6.46 10.49 0.51
CA PRO A 573 7.79 9.95 0.27
C PRO A 573 8.93 10.78 0.87
N ARG A 574 8.75 12.09 1.04
CA ARG A 574 9.77 12.98 1.64
C ARG A 574 9.77 12.95 3.17
N LYS A 575 8.71 12.39 3.77
CA LYS A 575 8.53 12.32 5.21
C LYS A 575 7.87 10.99 5.61
N PRO A 576 8.53 9.83 5.43
CA PRO A 576 7.97 8.55 5.83
C PRO A 576 7.61 8.48 7.31
N GLU A 577 6.61 7.68 7.66
CA GLU A 577 6.15 7.55 9.05
C GLU A 577 6.04 6.08 9.46
N LEU A 578 6.34 5.77 10.73
CA LEU A 578 6.20 4.42 11.25
C LEU A 578 4.73 4.00 11.18
N HIS A 579 4.45 2.94 10.41
CA HIS A 579 3.11 2.41 10.19
C HIS A 579 2.75 1.32 11.20
N LYS A 580 3.67 0.37 11.40
CA LYS A 580 3.49 -0.78 12.29
C LYS A 580 4.84 -1.31 12.77
N VAL A 581 4.86 -1.92 13.94
CA VAL A 581 5.96 -2.79 14.39
C VAL A 581 5.40 -4.21 14.48
N ILE A 582 6.07 -5.16 13.82
CA ILE A 582 5.86 -6.59 14.05
C ILE A 582 6.84 -6.99 15.15
N ASP A 583 6.31 -7.53 16.23
CA ASP A 583 7.09 -7.86 17.42
C ASP A 583 8.01 -9.05 17.14
N GLY A 584 9.28 -8.95 17.51
CA GLY A 584 10.26 -10.01 17.27
C GLY A 584 9.93 -11.34 17.95
N SER A 585 9.02 -11.36 18.94
CA SER A 585 8.50 -12.60 19.51
C SER A 585 7.72 -13.45 18.51
N GLU A 586 7.06 -12.86 17.50
CA GLU A 586 6.37 -13.61 16.45
C GLU A 586 7.36 -14.46 15.66
N MET A 587 8.49 -13.88 15.25
CA MET A 587 9.55 -14.60 14.54
C MET A 587 10.22 -15.66 15.45
N LYS A 588 10.52 -15.30 16.70
CA LYS A 588 11.10 -16.22 17.69
C LYS A 588 10.22 -17.43 17.96
N SER A 589 8.90 -17.30 17.84
CA SER A 589 7.96 -18.41 17.98
C SER A 589 8.16 -19.52 16.94
N PHE A 590 8.73 -19.18 15.79
CA PHE A 590 9.13 -20.12 14.74
C PHE A 590 10.59 -20.59 14.84
N ASN A 591 11.25 -20.33 15.98
CA ASN A 591 12.67 -20.64 16.19
C ASN A 591 13.59 -19.98 15.14
N CYS A 592 13.28 -18.74 14.78
CA CYS A 592 14.09 -17.91 13.89
C CYS A 592 14.47 -16.59 14.58
N THR A 593 15.69 -16.12 14.34
CA THR A 593 16.27 -14.88 14.88
C THR A 593 17.27 -14.29 13.87
N PHE A 594 17.75 -13.07 14.12
CA PHE A 594 18.66 -12.35 13.24
C PHE A 594 18.11 -12.21 11.81
N PRO A 595 16.95 -11.52 11.65
CA PRO A 595 16.40 -11.26 10.34
C PRO A 595 17.32 -10.32 9.54
N HIS A 596 17.42 -10.54 8.24
CA HIS A 596 18.39 -9.87 7.39
C HIS A 596 17.77 -9.37 6.08
N THR A 597 17.94 -10.08 4.96
CA THR A 597 17.42 -9.70 3.64
C THR A 597 15.90 -9.77 3.60
N THR A 598 15.27 -8.78 2.96
CA THR A 598 13.82 -8.76 2.73
C THR A 598 13.49 -8.66 1.24
N HIS A 599 12.73 -9.64 0.70
CA HIS A 599 12.22 -9.63 -0.66
C HIS A 599 10.71 -9.86 -0.72
N CYS A 600 10.06 -9.26 -1.72
CA CYS A 600 8.63 -9.38 -2.03
C CYS A 600 8.38 -10.48 -3.04
N LEU A 601 7.47 -11.39 -2.73
CA LEU A 601 7.10 -12.53 -3.56
C LEU A 601 5.97 -12.19 -4.54
N ALA A 602 5.91 -12.93 -5.65
CA ALA A 602 4.90 -12.76 -6.69
C ALA A 602 3.45 -12.99 -6.21
N ASN A 603 3.28 -13.78 -5.15
CA ASN A 603 1.98 -14.04 -4.53
C ASN A 603 1.52 -12.91 -3.59
N GLY A 604 2.33 -11.86 -3.41
CA GLY A 604 2.07 -10.75 -2.51
C GLY A 604 2.50 -10.99 -1.06
N ASP A 605 3.23 -12.07 -0.75
CA ASP A 605 3.90 -12.22 0.55
C ASP A 605 5.26 -11.49 0.55
N ILE A 606 5.78 -11.24 1.74
CA ILE A 606 7.12 -10.72 1.99
C ILE A 606 7.91 -11.84 2.66
N MET A 607 9.11 -12.11 2.19
CA MET A 607 10.01 -13.11 2.71
C MET A 607 11.26 -12.46 3.29
N ILE A 608 11.61 -12.85 4.51
CA ILE A 608 12.75 -12.30 5.25
C ILE A 608 13.69 -13.44 5.63
N SER A 609 14.96 -13.38 5.23
CA SER A 609 15.96 -14.38 5.64
C SER A 609 16.32 -14.22 7.11
N THR A 610 16.71 -15.33 7.73
CA THR A 610 17.12 -15.40 9.15
C THR A 610 18.39 -16.21 9.29
N MET A 611 19.22 -15.87 10.28
CA MET A 611 20.56 -16.45 10.42
C MET A 611 20.74 -17.32 11.67
N GLY A 612 19.78 -17.31 12.60
CA GLY A 612 19.90 -18.10 13.82
C GLY A 612 18.61 -18.66 14.40
N ASP A 613 18.79 -19.64 15.29
CA ASP A 613 17.73 -20.18 16.14
C ASP A 613 17.51 -19.32 17.39
N LYS A 614 16.56 -19.70 18.28
CA LYS A 614 16.28 -18.96 19.53
C LYS A 614 17.46 -18.90 20.52
N ASN A 615 18.44 -19.80 20.37
CA ASN A 615 19.66 -19.85 21.17
C ASN A 615 20.83 -19.18 20.44
N GLU A 616 20.54 -18.50 19.32
CA GLU A 616 21.49 -17.81 18.45
C GLU A 616 22.51 -18.74 17.81
N ASN A 617 22.24 -20.05 17.73
CA ASN A 617 23.05 -20.96 16.91
C ASN A 617 22.72 -20.73 15.44
N GLY A 618 23.65 -21.05 14.54
CA GLY A 618 23.42 -20.99 13.10
C GLY A 618 22.20 -21.81 12.68
N LYS A 619 21.29 -21.16 11.95
CA LYS A 619 20.14 -21.80 11.28
C LYS A 619 19.71 -20.91 10.12
N GLY A 620 19.77 -21.43 8.89
CA GLY A 620 19.23 -20.74 7.71
C GLY A 620 17.76 -21.08 7.50
N ASP A 621 16.89 -20.06 7.52
CA ASP A 621 15.45 -20.17 7.29
C ASP A 621 14.87 -18.83 6.83
N PHE A 622 13.61 -18.81 6.39
CA PHE A 622 12.94 -17.61 5.88
C PHE A 622 11.56 -17.46 6.49
N VAL A 623 11.22 -16.25 6.92
CA VAL A 623 9.94 -15.93 7.56
C VAL A 623 9.04 -15.21 6.57
N LEU A 624 7.79 -15.64 6.48
CA LEU A 624 6.79 -15.06 5.60
C LEU A 624 5.88 -14.07 6.35
N VAL A 625 5.65 -12.92 5.74
CA VAL A 625 4.75 -11.87 6.23
C VAL A 625 3.78 -11.51 5.11
N ASP A 626 2.48 -11.49 5.40
CA ASP A 626 1.46 -11.06 4.45
C ASP A 626 1.57 -9.54 4.18
N SER A 627 1.70 -9.10 2.92
CA SER A 627 1.99 -7.68 2.61
C SER A 627 0.85 -6.70 2.92
N ILE A 628 -0.38 -7.19 3.11
CA ILE A 628 -1.57 -6.35 3.35
C ILE A 628 -1.89 -6.28 4.84
N THR A 629 -2.02 -7.45 5.48
CA THR A 629 -2.39 -7.59 6.89
C THR A 629 -1.18 -7.43 7.81
N LEU A 630 0.04 -7.54 7.26
CA LEU A 630 1.30 -7.46 7.99
C LEU A 630 1.38 -8.49 9.11
N LYS A 631 0.80 -9.68 8.90
CA LYS A 631 0.82 -10.80 9.84
C LYS A 631 1.91 -11.79 9.44
N VAL A 632 2.66 -12.29 10.42
CA VAL A 632 3.60 -13.38 10.21
C VAL A 632 2.82 -14.67 9.94
N LYS A 633 3.17 -15.38 8.86
CA LYS A 633 2.49 -16.60 8.40
C LYS A 633 3.19 -17.88 8.85
N GLY A 634 4.49 -17.82 9.09
CA GLY A 634 5.34 -18.96 9.42
C GLY A 634 6.65 -18.94 8.63
N THR A 635 7.32 -20.09 8.57
CA THR A 635 8.54 -20.27 7.79
C THR A 635 8.25 -20.73 6.37
N TRP A 636 9.10 -20.36 5.42
CA TRP A 636 8.97 -20.76 4.02
C TRP A 636 9.51 -22.17 3.78
N THR A 637 10.66 -22.52 4.37
CA THR A 637 11.32 -23.81 4.14
C THR A 637 10.45 -24.98 4.58
N ALA A 638 10.32 -25.96 3.70
CA ALA A 638 9.59 -27.21 3.93
C ALA A 638 10.53 -28.44 3.91
N GLY A 639 10.02 -29.56 4.41
CA GLY A 639 10.75 -30.83 4.47
C GLY A 639 11.65 -30.96 5.70
N ASN A 640 12.50 -32.01 5.70
CA ASN A 640 13.32 -32.39 6.86
C ASN A 640 14.76 -31.85 6.81
N LYS A 641 15.15 -31.15 5.74
CA LYS A 641 16.50 -30.61 5.54
C LYS A 641 16.48 -29.10 5.75
N LEU A 642 17.40 -28.61 6.58
CA LEU A 642 17.59 -27.18 6.86
C LEU A 642 19.01 -26.78 6.53
N ALA A 643 19.18 -25.52 6.11
CA ALA A 643 20.50 -24.93 5.91
C ALA A 643 21.18 -24.69 7.26
N LYS A 644 22.49 -24.92 7.32
CA LYS A 644 23.27 -24.76 8.55
C LYS A 644 23.35 -23.29 8.97
N PHE A 645 23.54 -22.41 8.00
CA PHE A 645 23.58 -20.97 8.20
C PHE A 645 22.64 -20.29 7.19
N GLY A 646 22.27 -19.04 7.47
CA GLY A 646 21.59 -18.16 6.52
C GLY A 646 22.35 -16.84 6.40
N TYR A 647 22.03 -16.08 5.36
CA TYR A 647 22.42 -14.67 5.20
C TYR A 647 21.49 -14.00 4.18
N ASP A 648 21.79 -14.12 2.89
CA ASP A 648 21.07 -13.49 1.78
C ASP A 648 20.43 -14.56 0.88
N PHE A 649 19.48 -14.16 0.04
CA PHE A 649 18.83 -15.07 -0.89
C PHE A 649 18.25 -14.35 -2.09
N TRP A 650 18.18 -15.07 -3.21
CA TRP A 650 17.52 -14.59 -4.41
C TRP A 650 16.84 -15.77 -5.12
N TYR A 651 15.68 -15.51 -5.74
CA TYR A 651 14.87 -16.57 -6.37
C TYR A 651 14.57 -16.27 -7.85
N GLN A 652 14.43 -17.33 -8.62
CA GLN A 652 14.08 -17.30 -10.05
C GLN A 652 13.00 -18.36 -10.33
N PRO A 653 11.70 -18.01 -10.28
CA PRO A 653 10.61 -18.98 -10.36
C PRO A 653 10.56 -19.71 -11.71
N TYR A 654 10.98 -19.06 -12.79
CA TYR A 654 11.08 -19.68 -14.12
C TYR A 654 11.95 -20.94 -14.12
N HIS A 655 12.99 -20.95 -13.29
CA HIS A 655 13.92 -22.07 -13.14
C HIS A 655 13.56 -23.01 -11.98
N ASP A 656 12.42 -22.78 -11.31
CA ASP A 656 11.96 -23.48 -10.13
C ASP A 656 13.00 -23.46 -8.99
N VAL A 657 13.67 -22.33 -8.77
CA VAL A 657 14.81 -22.23 -7.84
C VAL A 657 14.78 -21.00 -6.93
N MET A 658 15.30 -21.19 -5.72
CA MET A 658 15.88 -20.13 -4.89
C MET A 658 17.28 -20.55 -4.46
N VAL A 659 18.23 -19.62 -4.46
CA VAL A 659 19.59 -19.85 -3.94
C VAL A 659 19.82 -18.88 -2.79
N ALA A 660 20.28 -19.42 -1.67
CA ALA A 660 20.59 -18.67 -0.46
C ALA A 660 22.05 -18.87 -0.05
N SER A 661 22.60 -17.89 0.63
CA SER A 661 24.01 -17.86 1.06
C SER A 661 24.14 -17.99 2.58
N GLU A 662 25.38 -17.93 3.08
CA GLU A 662 25.71 -18.25 4.46
C GLU A 662 26.74 -17.28 5.02
N TRP A 663 26.45 -16.64 6.16
CA TRP A 663 27.47 -15.90 6.88
C TRP A 663 28.09 -16.73 7.99
N GLY A 664 27.34 -16.97 9.06
CA GLY A 664 27.86 -17.66 10.22
C GLY A 664 26.91 -17.68 11.40
N ASN A 665 27.43 -18.08 12.54
CA ASN A 665 26.69 -18.26 13.77
C ASN A 665 26.51 -16.93 14.52
N PRO A 666 25.27 -16.45 14.77
CA PRO A 666 25.04 -15.17 15.43
C PRO A 666 25.65 -15.04 16.81
N LYS A 667 25.71 -16.13 17.58
CA LYS A 667 26.37 -16.16 18.90
C LYS A 667 27.83 -15.72 18.85
N HIS A 668 28.51 -15.95 17.72
CA HIS A 668 29.93 -15.65 17.53
C HIS A 668 30.14 -14.31 16.83
N PHE A 669 29.58 -14.11 15.64
CA PHE A 669 29.87 -12.90 14.85
C PHE A 669 29.41 -11.61 15.54
N LYS A 670 28.40 -11.68 16.42
CA LYS A 670 27.91 -10.49 17.14
C LYS A 670 28.89 -9.93 18.16
N THR A 671 29.91 -10.70 18.53
CA THR A 671 30.93 -10.30 19.50
C THR A 671 32.11 -9.54 18.86
N GLY A 672 32.18 -9.51 17.52
CA GLY A 672 33.28 -8.90 16.77
C GLY A 672 33.77 -9.80 15.64
N PHE A 673 34.74 -9.29 14.88
CA PHE A 673 35.45 -10.03 13.84
C PHE A 673 36.67 -10.71 14.45
N HIS A 674 36.63 -12.04 14.56
CA HIS A 674 37.70 -12.84 15.19
C HIS A 674 38.35 -13.73 14.12
N PRO A 675 39.56 -13.42 13.63
CA PRO A 675 40.20 -14.20 12.56
C PRO A 675 40.38 -15.69 12.88
N GLU A 676 40.54 -16.05 14.15
CA GLU A 676 40.62 -17.44 14.63
C GLU A 676 39.33 -18.24 14.43
N ASP A 677 38.19 -17.56 14.22
CA ASP A 677 36.89 -18.20 14.01
C ASP A 677 36.66 -18.60 12.56
N ILE A 678 37.33 -17.93 11.61
CA ILE A 678 37.22 -18.16 10.16
C ILE A 678 37.39 -19.65 9.79
N PRO A 679 38.43 -20.38 10.25
CA PRO A 679 38.61 -21.78 9.89
C PRO A 679 37.60 -22.73 10.57
N ASN A 680 36.77 -22.24 11.50
CA ASN A 680 35.83 -23.06 12.24
C ASN A 680 34.49 -23.18 11.50
N LYS A 681 34.22 -24.38 10.96
CA LYS A 681 32.98 -24.71 10.23
C LYS A 681 31.70 -24.61 11.07
N GLU A 682 31.79 -24.51 12.39
CA GLU A 682 30.64 -24.26 13.29
C GLU A 682 30.37 -22.77 13.52
N ARG A 683 31.27 -21.89 13.06
CA ARG A 683 31.18 -20.43 13.25
C ARG A 683 30.96 -19.67 11.96
N TYR A 684 31.59 -20.07 10.85
CA TYR A 684 31.43 -19.46 9.53
C TYR A 684 30.91 -20.46 8.49
N GLY A 685 30.04 -19.95 7.60
CA GLY A 685 29.51 -20.68 6.46
C GLY A 685 30.45 -20.64 5.25
N THR A 686 30.31 -21.64 4.38
CA THR A 686 31.09 -21.77 3.13
C THR A 686 30.22 -22.24 1.97
N SER A 687 28.90 -22.30 2.14
CA SER A 687 28.03 -22.98 1.18
C SER A 687 26.97 -22.07 0.57
N LEU A 688 26.52 -22.46 -0.62
CA LEU A 688 25.24 -22.02 -1.19
C LEU A 688 24.17 -23.09 -0.95
N ASN A 689 22.99 -22.67 -0.53
CA ASN A 689 21.83 -23.51 -0.26
C ASN A 689 20.81 -23.35 -1.39
N VAL A 690 20.59 -24.41 -2.15
CA VAL A 690 19.71 -24.43 -3.33
C VAL A 690 18.38 -25.09 -2.97
N TYR A 691 17.31 -24.31 -3.07
CA TYR A 691 15.95 -24.74 -2.78
C TYR A 691 15.16 -24.89 -4.07
N LYS A 692 14.28 -25.89 -4.11
CA LYS A 692 13.29 -26.03 -5.18
C LYS A 692 12.09 -25.13 -4.88
N TRP A 693 11.86 -24.13 -5.75
CA TRP A 693 10.90 -23.05 -5.51
C TRP A 693 9.45 -23.52 -5.33
N SER A 694 9.02 -24.54 -6.07
CA SER A 694 7.64 -25.05 -6.04
C SER A 694 7.33 -25.87 -4.78
N THR A 695 8.33 -26.50 -4.18
CA THR A 695 8.17 -27.41 -3.02
C THR A 695 8.70 -26.81 -1.72
N HIS A 696 9.49 -25.74 -1.81
CA HIS A 696 10.21 -25.09 -0.69
C HIS A 696 11.25 -25.99 0.01
N GLU A 697 11.66 -27.08 -0.61
CA GLU A 697 12.62 -28.03 -0.04
C GLU A 697 14.06 -27.68 -0.41
N LEU A 698 14.99 -27.84 0.55
CA LEU A 698 16.43 -27.76 0.30
C LEU A 698 16.89 -29.00 -0.48
N ILE A 699 17.25 -28.81 -1.76
CA ILE A 699 17.58 -29.91 -2.67
C ILE A 699 19.09 -30.14 -2.83
N GLN A 700 19.90 -29.09 -2.65
CA GLN A 700 21.35 -29.16 -2.83
C GLN A 700 22.06 -28.14 -1.95
N VAL A 701 23.24 -28.52 -1.44
CA VAL A 701 24.19 -27.63 -0.76
C VAL A 701 25.51 -27.67 -1.55
N ILE A 702 26.01 -26.50 -1.96
CA ILE A 702 27.25 -26.37 -2.74
C ILE A 702 28.30 -25.77 -1.80
N ASP A 703 29.24 -26.59 -1.31
CA ASP A 703 30.39 -26.13 -0.53
C ASP A 703 31.40 -25.46 -1.47
N LEU A 704 31.63 -24.16 -1.28
CA LEU A 704 32.61 -23.36 -2.04
C LEU A 704 34.04 -23.56 -1.52
N GLY A 705 34.20 -24.28 -0.41
CA GLY A 705 35.47 -24.53 0.24
C GLY A 705 35.97 -23.33 1.06
N LYS A 706 37.21 -23.42 1.55
CA LYS A 706 37.80 -22.39 2.42
C LYS A 706 37.90 -21.02 1.73
N GLU A 707 38.13 -21.02 0.42
CA GLU A 707 38.23 -19.79 -0.39
C GLU A 707 36.89 -19.09 -0.61
N GLY A 708 35.77 -19.79 -0.39
CA GLY A 708 34.42 -19.24 -0.44
C GLY A 708 33.82 -19.06 0.94
N CYS A 709 34.61 -18.63 1.92
CA CYS A 709 34.14 -18.38 3.30
C CYS A 709 33.31 -17.10 3.40
N ALA A 710 32.22 -17.18 4.17
CA ALA A 710 31.20 -16.15 4.29
C ALA A 710 30.68 -15.67 2.92
N PRO A 711 30.04 -16.54 2.12
CA PRO A 711 29.28 -16.10 0.96
C PRO A 711 28.15 -15.19 1.46
N LEU A 712 28.28 -13.89 1.20
CA LEU A 712 27.35 -12.87 1.64
C LEU A 712 26.30 -12.61 0.55
N GLU A 713 26.37 -11.46 -0.10
CA GLU A 713 25.39 -10.99 -1.07
C GLU A 713 25.34 -11.89 -2.30
N ILE A 714 24.13 -12.36 -2.63
CA ILE A 714 23.85 -13.21 -3.77
C ILE A 714 22.95 -12.49 -4.76
N ARG A 715 23.30 -12.54 -6.05
CA ARG A 715 22.59 -11.86 -7.13
C ARG A 715 22.42 -12.81 -8.30
N PHE A 716 21.17 -13.14 -8.65
CA PHE A 716 20.89 -13.66 -9.99
C PHE A 716 21.06 -12.54 -11.01
N LEU A 717 21.35 -12.91 -12.27
CA LEU A 717 21.10 -11.98 -13.37
C LEU A 717 19.62 -11.56 -13.36
N HIS A 718 19.35 -10.31 -13.71
CA HIS A 718 18.02 -9.71 -13.70
C HIS A 718 17.11 -10.31 -14.75
N ASP A 719 17.63 -10.77 -15.89
CA ASP A 719 16.86 -11.55 -16.86
C ASP A 719 16.26 -12.79 -16.18
N PRO A 720 14.93 -12.87 -16.02
CA PRO A 720 14.30 -13.99 -15.33
C PRO A 720 14.46 -15.34 -16.05
N LYS A 721 14.88 -15.32 -17.32
CA LYS A 721 15.20 -16.53 -18.10
C LYS A 721 16.64 -16.99 -17.91
N SER A 722 17.50 -16.19 -17.29
CA SER A 722 18.87 -16.57 -16.96
C SER A 722 18.92 -17.56 -15.79
N SER A 723 19.73 -18.61 -15.93
CA SER A 723 19.91 -19.66 -14.92
C SER A 723 21.25 -19.55 -14.20
N GLN A 724 21.73 -18.33 -13.97
CA GLN A 724 23.04 -18.05 -13.39
C GLN A 724 23.05 -16.74 -12.60
N GLY A 725 24.03 -16.61 -11.73
CA GLY A 725 24.26 -15.43 -10.91
C GLY A 725 25.63 -15.47 -10.24
N PHE A 726 25.84 -14.54 -9.31
CA PHE A 726 27.10 -14.36 -8.59
C PHE A 726 26.87 -14.28 -7.08
N VAL A 727 27.88 -14.67 -6.31
CA VAL A 727 27.94 -14.48 -4.87
C VAL A 727 29.30 -13.91 -4.47
N GLY A 728 29.30 -12.88 -3.63
CA GLY A 728 30.51 -12.32 -3.03
C GLY A 728 30.90 -13.09 -1.77
N CYS A 729 32.11 -13.64 -1.72
CA CYS A 729 32.66 -14.31 -0.53
C CYS A 729 33.55 -13.33 0.22
N ALA A 730 33.11 -12.93 1.41
CA ALA A 730 33.71 -11.80 2.10
C ALA A 730 35.15 -12.07 2.50
N VAL A 731 35.41 -13.11 3.29
CA VAL A 731 36.69 -13.24 4.03
C VAL A 731 37.91 -13.29 3.12
N GLU A 732 37.83 -14.03 2.02
CA GLU A 732 38.92 -14.20 1.06
C GLU A 732 38.81 -13.27 -0.16
N ALA A 733 37.80 -12.40 -0.20
CA ALA A 733 37.56 -11.43 -1.27
C ALA A 733 37.48 -12.05 -2.69
N ASN A 734 36.64 -13.09 -2.81
CA ASN A 734 36.42 -13.81 -4.07
C ASN A 734 34.96 -13.69 -4.53
N VAL A 735 34.72 -13.78 -5.84
CA VAL A 735 33.37 -13.90 -6.40
C VAL A 735 33.23 -15.24 -7.10
N TYR A 736 32.15 -15.96 -6.79
CA TYR A 736 31.78 -17.19 -7.46
C TYR A 736 30.59 -16.95 -8.37
N ARG A 737 30.64 -17.52 -9.58
CA ARG A 737 29.49 -17.65 -10.45
C ARG A 737 28.80 -18.97 -10.13
N PHE A 738 27.50 -18.94 -9.85
CA PHE A 738 26.66 -20.13 -9.76
C PHE A 738 25.76 -20.23 -10.99
N TYR A 739 25.49 -21.45 -11.46
CA TYR A 739 24.74 -21.69 -12.68
C TYR A 739 24.09 -23.09 -12.70
N LYS A 740 23.01 -23.22 -13.49
CA LYS A 740 22.37 -24.50 -13.78
C LYS A 740 23.13 -25.22 -14.91
N ALA A 741 23.66 -26.40 -14.62
CA ALA A 741 24.36 -27.25 -15.58
C ALA A 741 23.38 -28.03 -16.48
N LEU A 742 23.90 -28.61 -17.56
CA LEU A 742 23.11 -29.39 -18.54
C LEU A 742 22.43 -30.62 -17.92
N ASP A 743 23.00 -31.18 -16.85
CA ASP A 743 22.43 -32.28 -16.07
C ASP A 743 21.30 -31.84 -15.13
N GLY A 744 20.96 -30.54 -15.11
CA GLY A 744 19.93 -29.94 -14.26
C GLY A 744 20.39 -29.58 -12.85
N THR A 745 21.62 -29.95 -12.44
CA THR A 745 22.19 -29.60 -11.13
C THR A 745 22.74 -28.18 -11.11
N TRP A 746 22.85 -27.58 -9.93
CA TRP A 746 23.50 -26.28 -9.77
C TRP A 746 24.98 -26.46 -9.47
N LYS A 747 25.84 -25.67 -10.09
CA LYS A 747 27.29 -25.68 -9.89
C LYS A 747 27.78 -24.27 -9.61
N ALA A 748 28.95 -24.15 -8.98
CA ALA A 748 29.60 -22.88 -8.75
C ALA A 748 31.11 -22.99 -9.00
N HIS A 749 31.71 -21.91 -9.53
CA HIS A 749 33.16 -21.78 -9.64
C HIS A 749 33.59 -20.33 -9.43
N LYS A 750 34.83 -20.13 -8.98
CA LYS A 750 35.42 -18.81 -8.76
C LYS A 750 35.68 -18.12 -10.10
N VAL A 751 35.28 -16.86 -10.20
CA VAL A 751 35.42 -16.03 -11.42
C VAL A 751 36.18 -14.72 -11.16
N ILE A 752 36.21 -14.24 -9.92
CA ILE A 752 37.01 -13.08 -9.50
C ILE A 752 37.77 -13.46 -8.23
N ASP A 753 39.05 -13.11 -8.17
CA ASP A 753 39.96 -13.35 -7.05
C ASP A 753 40.75 -12.05 -6.81
N ILE A 754 40.49 -11.38 -5.68
CA ILE A 754 41.12 -10.09 -5.36
C ILE A 754 42.38 -10.36 -4.52
N PRO A 755 43.56 -9.94 -5.00
CA PRO A 755 44.81 -10.30 -4.34
C PRO A 755 44.92 -9.67 -2.95
N THR A 756 45.32 -10.49 -1.97
CA THR A 756 45.67 -10.03 -0.63
C THR A 756 46.84 -9.03 -0.65
N LYS A 757 46.88 -8.14 0.34
CA LYS A 757 47.98 -7.19 0.56
C LYS A 757 48.79 -7.61 1.78
N ILE A 758 50.10 -7.34 1.77
CA ILE A 758 50.93 -7.53 2.97
C ILE A 758 51.03 -6.19 3.69
N VAL A 759 50.64 -6.18 4.96
CA VAL A 759 50.61 -4.97 5.78
C VAL A 759 51.42 -5.18 7.05
N GLN A 760 52.03 -4.12 7.55
CA GLN A 760 52.76 -4.13 8.81
C GLN A 760 52.05 -3.25 9.83
N GLU A 761 51.73 -3.85 10.97
CA GLU A 761 51.18 -3.16 12.15
C GLU A 761 51.99 -3.59 13.38
N ASN A 762 52.47 -2.63 14.16
CA ASN A 762 53.34 -2.87 15.33
C ASN A 762 54.59 -3.74 15.04
N GLY A 763 55.14 -3.64 13.82
CA GLY A 763 56.32 -4.39 13.39
C GLY A 763 56.04 -5.81 12.90
N VAL A 764 54.79 -6.29 12.96
CA VAL A 764 54.38 -7.63 12.50
C VAL A 764 53.75 -7.52 11.12
N ASN A 765 54.23 -8.34 10.18
CA ASN A 765 53.64 -8.44 8.84
C ASN A 765 52.48 -9.43 8.86
N THR A 766 51.33 -9.02 8.34
CA THR A 766 50.11 -9.84 8.21
C THR A 766 49.51 -9.69 6.82
N GLN A 767 48.67 -10.65 6.44
CA GLN A 767 47.88 -10.58 5.22
C GLN A 767 46.59 -9.79 5.47
N LEU A 768 46.24 -8.90 4.55
CA LEU A 768 45.02 -8.13 4.55
C LEU A 768 44.23 -8.42 3.27
N ASN A 769 43.21 -9.27 3.41
CA ASN A 769 42.24 -9.53 2.35
C ASN A 769 41.30 -8.33 2.13
N GLY A 770 40.63 -8.31 0.97
CA GLY A 770 39.76 -7.20 0.58
C GLY A 770 38.49 -7.05 1.41
N LEU A 771 37.95 -8.15 1.93
CA LEU A 771 36.61 -8.27 2.52
C LEU A 771 35.52 -7.76 1.57
N ILE A 772 35.09 -8.60 0.61
CA ILE A 772 33.97 -8.23 -0.28
C ILE A 772 32.68 -8.22 0.54
N SER A 773 32.19 -7.03 0.88
CA SER A 773 31.02 -6.87 1.75
C SER A 773 29.70 -6.80 1.00
N ASP A 774 29.71 -6.31 -0.24
CA ASP A 774 28.49 -6.21 -1.05
C ASP A 774 28.81 -6.40 -2.54
N ILE A 775 27.84 -6.95 -3.27
CA ILE A 775 27.82 -7.03 -4.73
C ILE A 775 26.45 -6.63 -5.27
N LEU A 776 26.42 -5.99 -6.44
CA LEU A 776 25.18 -5.77 -7.19
C LEU A 776 25.42 -5.81 -8.70
N LEU A 777 24.34 -5.96 -9.46
CA LEU A 777 24.35 -6.00 -10.92
C LEU A 777 23.55 -4.85 -11.52
N SER A 778 24.00 -4.30 -12.65
CA SER A 778 23.20 -3.36 -13.43
C SER A 778 21.99 -4.05 -14.08
N LEU A 779 20.86 -3.35 -14.22
CA LEU A 779 19.60 -3.92 -14.71
C LEU A 779 19.63 -4.46 -16.16
N ASP A 780 20.67 -4.11 -16.92
CA ASP A 780 20.96 -4.66 -18.25
C ASP A 780 21.87 -5.89 -18.21
N ASP A 781 22.20 -6.39 -17.02
CA ASP A 781 23.10 -7.54 -16.76
C ASP A 781 24.50 -7.40 -17.37
N LYS A 782 24.94 -6.16 -17.63
CA LYS A 782 26.24 -5.89 -18.27
C LYS A 782 27.37 -5.72 -17.26
N TYR A 783 27.10 -5.16 -16.07
CA TYR A 783 28.13 -4.87 -15.09
C TYR A 783 27.81 -5.45 -13.71
N LEU A 784 28.85 -5.98 -13.06
CA LEU A 784 28.89 -6.32 -11.65
C LEU A 784 29.70 -5.27 -10.90
N TYR A 785 29.19 -4.83 -9.76
CA TYR A 785 29.89 -3.91 -8.85
C TYR A 785 30.13 -4.62 -7.53
N LEU A 786 31.26 -4.32 -6.90
CA LEU A 786 31.60 -4.85 -5.58
C LEU A 786 32.36 -3.85 -4.72
N SER A 787 32.24 -3.97 -3.41
CA SER A 787 32.96 -3.16 -2.42
C SER A 787 33.92 -4.02 -1.61
N CYS A 788 35.18 -3.60 -1.51
CA CYS A 788 36.20 -4.23 -0.67
C CYS A 788 36.37 -3.41 0.60
N TRP A 789 35.70 -3.81 1.67
CA TRP A 789 35.59 -3.00 2.89
C TRP A 789 36.90 -2.87 3.68
N LEU A 790 37.81 -3.85 3.61
CA LEU A 790 39.13 -3.73 4.25
C LEU A 790 40.14 -2.99 3.35
N HIS A 791 40.10 -3.22 2.03
CA HIS A 791 40.98 -2.48 1.10
C HIS A 791 40.53 -1.04 0.91
N GLY A 792 39.24 -0.73 0.99
CA GLY A 792 38.74 0.63 0.78
C GLY A 792 38.54 0.99 -0.68
N ASP A 793 38.06 0.07 -1.51
CA ASP A 793 37.80 0.33 -2.92
C ASP A 793 36.48 -0.26 -3.43
N VAL A 794 35.93 0.39 -4.45
CA VAL A 794 34.78 -0.10 -5.22
C VAL A 794 35.24 -0.43 -6.63
N ARG A 795 34.81 -1.57 -7.14
CA ARG A 795 35.17 -2.09 -8.46
C ARG A 795 33.94 -2.29 -9.34
N GLN A 796 34.15 -2.16 -10.65
CA GLN A 796 33.19 -2.45 -11.70
C GLN A 796 33.81 -3.48 -12.64
N TYR A 797 33.07 -4.56 -12.88
CA TYR A 797 33.44 -5.64 -13.81
C TYR A 797 32.40 -5.71 -14.93
N ASP A 798 32.86 -5.74 -16.18
CA ASP A 798 32.05 -6.14 -17.33
C ASP A 798 31.82 -7.65 -17.26
N ILE A 799 30.55 -8.05 -17.22
CA ILE A 799 30.07 -9.43 -17.15
C ILE A 799 29.27 -9.83 -18.39
N SER A 800 29.47 -9.14 -19.51
CA SER A 800 28.91 -9.56 -20.82
C SER A 800 29.30 -11.00 -21.17
N ASP A 801 30.44 -11.46 -20.65
CA ASP A 801 30.78 -12.88 -20.48
C ASP A 801 30.82 -13.22 -18.98
N PRO A 802 29.76 -13.82 -18.41
CA PRO A 802 29.68 -14.12 -16.99
C PRO A 802 30.74 -15.10 -16.47
N GLU A 803 31.33 -15.92 -17.35
CA GLU A 803 32.40 -16.87 -16.97
C GLU A 803 33.76 -16.19 -16.87
N HIS A 804 33.94 -15.04 -17.53
CA HIS A 804 35.19 -14.28 -17.54
C HIS A 804 34.98 -12.78 -17.27
N PRO A 805 34.55 -12.38 -16.05
CA PRO A 805 34.37 -10.98 -15.69
C PRO A 805 35.66 -10.15 -15.89
N LYS A 806 35.54 -8.95 -16.45
CA LYS A 806 36.68 -8.07 -16.75
C LYS A 806 36.59 -6.78 -15.95
N LEU A 807 37.62 -6.47 -15.16
CA LEU A 807 37.68 -5.21 -14.42
C LEU A 807 37.74 -4.03 -15.41
N THR A 808 36.77 -3.10 -15.32
CA THR A 808 36.68 -1.91 -16.18
C THR A 808 36.74 -0.60 -15.40
N GLY A 809 36.45 -0.63 -14.10
CA GLY A 809 36.51 0.57 -13.25
C GLY A 809 36.91 0.22 -11.82
N ARG A 810 37.67 1.12 -11.18
CA ARG A 810 38.02 1.02 -9.76
C ARG A 810 38.23 2.41 -9.17
N VAL A 811 37.71 2.65 -7.97
CA VAL A 811 37.95 3.87 -7.20
C VAL A 811 38.29 3.48 -5.77
N CYS A 812 39.40 4.02 -5.25
CA CYS A 812 39.82 3.82 -3.87
C CYS A 812 39.44 5.03 -3.02
N PHE A 813 38.77 4.78 -1.89
CA PHE A 813 38.42 5.77 -0.90
C PHE A 813 38.15 5.10 0.45
N GLY A 814 38.93 5.45 1.47
CA GLY A 814 38.86 4.83 2.79
C GLY A 814 39.66 3.53 2.88
N GLY A 815 39.26 2.62 3.77
CA GLY A 815 39.92 1.32 3.97
C GLY A 815 40.96 1.30 5.09
N LYS A 816 41.42 0.11 5.46
CA LYS A 816 42.55 -0.09 6.38
C LYS A 816 43.88 0.34 5.77
N ILE A 817 44.00 0.31 4.44
CA ILE A 817 45.25 0.63 3.74
C ILE A 817 45.60 2.13 3.78
N VAL A 818 44.65 3.00 4.13
CA VAL A 818 44.86 4.44 4.33
C VAL A 818 44.99 4.83 5.81
N ASN A 819 45.07 3.84 6.71
CA ASN A 819 45.16 4.07 8.15
C ASN A 819 46.60 4.44 8.57
N ASP A 820 46.73 5.50 9.37
CA ASP A 820 48.02 6.02 9.86
C ASP A 820 48.83 5.00 10.69
N SER A 821 48.17 3.99 11.30
CA SER A 821 48.84 2.97 12.14
C SER A 821 49.36 1.76 11.38
N LEU A 822 49.06 1.65 10.09
CA LEU A 822 49.34 0.47 9.26
C LEU A 822 50.12 0.88 8.02
N THR A 823 51.21 0.17 7.72
CA THR A 823 52.01 0.41 6.51
C THR A 823 51.80 -0.73 5.52
N VAL A 824 51.45 -0.43 4.27
CA VAL A 824 51.37 -1.43 3.21
C VAL A 824 52.79 -1.74 2.71
N ILE A 825 53.18 -3.01 2.80
CA ILE A 825 54.51 -3.52 2.43
C ILE A 825 54.51 -4.09 1.01
N GLU A 826 53.46 -4.85 0.67
CA GLU A 826 53.28 -5.42 -0.66
C GLU A 826 51.84 -5.20 -1.11
N ASP A 827 51.71 -4.59 -2.28
CA ASP A 827 50.45 -4.43 -3.00
C ASP A 827 50.66 -4.83 -4.46
N LYS A 828 49.99 -5.90 -4.89
CA LYS A 828 50.11 -6.42 -6.25
C LYS A 828 49.36 -5.56 -7.28
N GLU A 829 48.49 -4.67 -6.82
CA GLU A 829 47.61 -3.88 -7.69
C GLU A 829 47.98 -2.40 -7.75
N PHE A 830 48.65 -1.87 -6.72
CA PHE A 830 49.09 -0.48 -6.65
C PHE A 830 50.60 -0.38 -6.45
N GLN A 831 51.27 0.41 -7.30
CA GLN A 831 52.69 0.71 -7.14
C GLN A 831 52.95 1.82 -6.10
N GLU A 832 52.00 2.75 -5.96
CA GLU A 832 52.08 3.85 -4.99
C GLU A 832 51.05 3.68 -3.87
N PRO A 833 51.36 4.11 -2.64
CA PRO A 833 50.39 4.09 -1.53
C PRO A 833 49.12 4.88 -1.85
N VAL A 834 47.97 4.28 -1.59
CA VAL A 834 46.66 4.93 -1.71
C VAL A 834 46.56 6.05 -0.67
N LYS A 835 46.14 7.24 -1.11
CA LYS A 835 46.01 8.41 -0.23
C LYS A 835 44.58 8.51 0.32
N PRO A 836 44.40 9.05 1.54
CA PRO A 836 43.08 9.37 2.06
C PRO A 836 42.33 10.34 1.14
N VAL A 837 41.05 10.07 0.91
CA VAL A 837 40.18 10.93 0.10
C VAL A 837 39.53 11.99 0.98
N ILE A 838 39.53 13.23 0.48
CA ILE A 838 38.89 14.38 1.12
C ILE A 838 37.79 14.90 0.18
N ILE A 839 36.54 14.89 0.65
CA ILE A 839 35.38 15.43 -0.08
C ILE A 839 34.76 16.54 0.78
N LYS A 840 34.47 17.70 0.19
CA LYS A 840 33.91 18.87 0.90
C LYS A 840 34.66 19.19 2.22
N ASN A 841 35.99 19.16 2.18
CA ASN A 841 36.90 19.39 3.32
C ASN A 841 36.80 18.35 4.46
N LYS A 842 36.22 17.18 4.21
CA LYS A 842 36.12 16.08 5.17
C LYS A 842 36.87 14.85 4.66
N GLN A 843 37.82 14.36 5.46
CA GLN A 843 38.40 13.04 5.25
C GLN A 843 37.39 11.97 5.65
N LEU A 844 37.17 10.98 4.78
CA LEU A 844 36.19 9.93 4.98
C LEU A 844 36.74 8.85 5.95
N PRO A 845 36.14 8.63 7.14
CA PRO A 845 36.50 7.52 8.03
C PRO A 845 35.89 6.20 7.54
N GLY A 846 36.50 5.05 7.83
CA GLY A 846 35.94 3.76 7.40
C GLY A 846 36.23 3.46 5.94
N ALA A 847 35.32 2.75 5.28
CA ALA A 847 35.51 2.20 3.94
C ALA A 847 34.18 2.02 3.20
N PRO A 848 34.19 1.81 1.88
CA PRO A 848 32.98 1.55 1.10
C PRO A 848 32.36 0.21 1.51
N GLN A 849 31.04 0.17 1.70
CA GLN A 849 30.28 -1.03 2.07
C GLN A 849 29.05 -1.22 1.16
N MET A 850 27.83 -0.81 1.54
CA MET A 850 26.64 -1.04 0.72
C MET A 850 26.70 -0.18 -0.53
N LEU A 851 26.30 -0.80 -1.63
CA LEU A 851 26.21 -0.22 -2.96
C LEU A 851 24.74 -0.09 -3.34
N GLN A 852 24.37 1.02 -3.98
CA GLN A 852 23.06 1.14 -4.61
C GLN A 852 23.17 1.86 -5.95
N LEU A 853 22.88 1.13 -7.03
CA LEU A 853 22.98 1.64 -8.39
C LEU A 853 21.65 2.24 -8.85
N SER A 854 21.69 3.40 -9.52
CA SER A 854 20.52 4.01 -10.15
C SER A 854 19.93 3.09 -11.23
N LEU A 855 18.63 3.24 -11.49
CA LEU A 855 17.94 2.39 -12.48
C LEU A 855 18.60 2.46 -13.88
N ASP A 856 19.05 3.63 -14.31
CA ASP A 856 19.76 3.80 -15.60
C ASP A 856 21.24 3.38 -15.57
N GLY A 857 21.74 2.85 -14.45
CA GLY A 857 23.11 2.39 -14.27
C GLY A 857 24.18 3.48 -14.18
N LYS A 858 23.83 4.77 -14.21
CA LYS A 858 24.81 5.86 -14.35
C LYS A 858 25.35 6.41 -13.04
N ARG A 859 24.76 6.06 -11.90
CA ARG A 859 25.11 6.61 -10.57
C ARG A 859 25.12 5.49 -9.55
N LEU A 860 26.23 5.36 -8.83
CA LEU A 860 26.40 4.36 -7.78
C LEU A 860 26.58 5.09 -6.44
N TYR A 861 25.61 4.93 -5.55
CA TYR A 861 25.69 5.44 -4.19
C TYR A 861 26.37 4.42 -3.29
N VAL A 862 27.22 4.89 -2.40
CA VAL A 862 28.06 4.01 -1.56
C VAL A 862 28.03 4.48 -0.11
N SER A 863 27.58 3.63 0.80
CA SER A 863 27.62 3.87 2.25
C SER A 863 28.83 3.20 2.89
N SER A 864 29.03 3.39 4.21
CA SER A 864 30.31 3.09 4.85
C SER A 864 30.29 2.04 5.97
N SER A 865 29.13 1.68 6.51
CA SER A 865 29.03 0.80 7.69
C SER A 865 28.73 -0.63 7.27
N LEU A 866 29.43 -1.59 7.86
CA LEU A 866 29.14 -3.02 7.67
C LEU A 866 28.21 -3.55 8.75
N TYR A 867 28.60 -3.44 10.01
CA TYR A 867 27.90 -4.03 11.15
C TYR A 867 28.50 -3.42 12.41
N SER A 868 27.70 -2.81 13.28
CA SER A 868 28.21 -1.85 14.27
C SER A 868 29.29 -2.41 15.22
N PRO A 869 29.24 -3.69 15.67
CA PRO A 869 30.34 -4.28 16.44
C PRO A 869 31.66 -4.39 15.65
N TRP A 870 31.58 -4.71 14.36
CA TRP A 870 32.76 -4.82 13.48
C TRP A 870 33.27 -3.44 13.08
N ASP A 871 32.38 -2.49 12.78
CA ASP A 871 32.73 -1.09 12.53
C ASP A 871 33.52 -0.52 13.72
N LYS A 872 33.05 -0.75 14.95
CA LYS A 872 33.72 -0.29 16.17
C LYS A 872 35.11 -0.88 16.35
N GLN A 873 35.29 -2.15 16.00
CA GLN A 873 36.57 -2.85 16.11
C GLN A 873 37.56 -2.41 15.03
N ILE A 874 37.10 -2.36 13.78
CA ILE A 874 37.97 -2.18 12.60
C ILE A 874 38.16 -0.69 12.30
N TYR A 875 37.10 0.13 12.41
CA TYR A 875 37.10 1.56 12.10
C TYR A 875 36.55 2.40 13.26
N PRO A 876 37.24 2.46 14.42
CA PRO A 876 36.77 3.22 15.59
C PRO A 876 36.52 4.70 15.29
N LYS A 877 37.29 5.31 14.36
CA LYS A 877 37.07 6.69 13.90
C LYS A 877 35.68 6.90 13.28
N SER A 878 35.05 5.88 12.68
CA SER A 878 33.68 5.96 12.14
C SER A 878 32.64 6.11 13.26
N ILE A 879 32.89 5.52 14.43
CA ILE A 879 32.03 5.67 15.61
C ILE A 879 32.11 7.10 16.15
N GLU A 880 33.30 7.71 16.12
CA GLU A 880 33.53 9.07 16.62
C GLU A 880 33.07 10.16 15.66
N LYS A 881 33.21 9.94 14.34
CA LYS A 881 33.02 10.97 13.30
C LYS A 881 31.80 10.77 12.41
N GLY A 882 31.13 9.63 12.56
CA GLY A 882 29.99 9.21 11.73
C GLY A 882 30.45 8.60 10.42
N GLY A 883 29.55 7.82 9.81
CA GLY A 883 29.73 7.34 8.45
C GLY A 883 29.33 8.37 7.40
N TRP A 884 29.23 7.92 6.16
CA TRP A 884 28.97 8.79 5.02
C TRP A 884 28.27 8.04 3.88
N ILE A 885 27.68 8.80 2.96
CA ILE A 885 27.34 8.33 1.63
C ILE A 885 28.02 9.21 0.60
N VAL A 886 28.69 8.59 -0.37
CA VAL A 886 29.24 9.24 -1.56
C VAL A 886 28.54 8.72 -2.81
N LYS A 887 28.77 9.40 -3.94
CA LYS A 887 28.24 9.00 -5.24
C LYS A 887 29.41 8.83 -6.22
N LEU A 888 29.39 7.74 -6.97
CA LEU A 888 30.26 7.52 -8.12
C LEU A 888 29.45 7.72 -9.40
N ASP A 889 29.97 8.50 -10.34
CA ASP A 889 29.48 8.54 -11.71
C ASP A 889 30.03 7.32 -12.47
N VAL A 890 29.16 6.66 -13.23
CA VAL A 890 29.44 5.39 -13.91
C VAL A 890 29.40 5.58 -15.43
N ASP A 891 30.46 5.17 -16.13
CA ASP A 891 30.44 5.02 -17.59
C ASP A 891 29.81 3.67 -17.95
N THR A 892 28.55 3.72 -18.39
CA THR A 892 27.76 2.55 -18.78
C THR A 892 28.13 2.03 -20.18
N GLU A 893 28.76 2.85 -21.02
CA GLU A 893 29.12 2.47 -22.38
C GLU A 893 30.45 1.72 -22.39
N ASN A 894 31.50 2.34 -21.84
CA ASN A 894 32.88 1.83 -21.91
C ASN A 894 33.36 1.17 -20.61
N GLY A 895 32.59 1.32 -19.52
CA GLY A 895 33.06 0.98 -18.19
C GLY A 895 33.95 2.09 -17.62
N GLY A 896 33.94 2.24 -16.31
CA GLY A 896 34.66 3.29 -15.60
C GLY A 896 33.85 3.85 -14.45
N LEU A 897 34.56 4.15 -13.37
CA LEU A 897 34.00 4.73 -12.15
C LEU A 897 34.74 6.03 -11.83
N LYS A 898 33.99 7.07 -11.45
CA LYS A 898 34.56 8.34 -11.01
C LYS A 898 33.84 8.85 -9.77
N LEU A 899 34.59 9.14 -8.72
CA LEU A 899 34.04 9.78 -7.52
C LEU A 899 33.52 11.20 -7.84
N ASP A 900 32.29 11.50 -7.43
CA ASP A 900 31.71 12.84 -7.51
C ASP A 900 32.20 13.69 -6.32
N PRO A 901 33.03 14.72 -6.53
CA PRO A 901 33.55 15.56 -5.45
C PRO A 901 32.49 16.49 -4.84
N ASP A 902 31.33 16.64 -5.47
CA ASP A 902 30.26 17.56 -5.07
C ASP A 902 29.12 16.85 -4.31
N PHE A 903 29.16 15.53 -4.19
CA PHE A 903 28.17 14.75 -3.44
C PHE A 903 28.77 14.12 -2.17
N LEU A 904 28.22 14.50 -1.02
CA LEU A 904 28.56 13.89 0.28
C LEU A 904 27.39 14.06 1.24
N ILE A 905 26.91 12.93 1.77
CA ILE A 905 26.06 12.93 2.95
C ILE A 905 26.94 12.63 4.15
N ASP A 906 27.01 13.57 5.06
CA ASP A 906 27.79 13.45 6.29
C ASP A 906 26.88 13.03 7.46
N PHE A 907 27.04 11.80 7.96
CA PHE A 907 26.29 11.31 9.13
C PHE A 907 26.95 11.63 10.48
N GLY A 908 28.05 12.39 10.47
CA GLY A 908 28.69 12.92 11.67
C GLY A 908 27.99 14.14 12.28
N ILE A 909 27.14 14.81 11.51
CA ILE A 909 26.42 16.02 11.93
C ILE A 909 24.95 15.75 12.29
N GLU A 910 24.59 14.47 12.47
CA GLU A 910 23.24 14.06 12.83
C GLU A 910 22.87 14.53 14.26
N PRO A 911 21.59 14.85 14.52
CA PRO A 911 21.19 15.58 15.73
C PRO A 911 21.42 14.82 17.05
N ASN A 912 21.56 13.50 16.99
CA ASN A 912 21.83 12.64 18.16
C ASN A 912 23.29 12.17 18.23
N GLY A 913 24.18 12.80 17.48
CA GLY A 913 25.59 12.42 17.35
C GLY A 913 25.86 11.57 16.10
N PRO A 914 27.10 11.08 15.95
CA PRO A 914 27.54 10.23 14.86
C PRO A 914 26.63 9.02 14.58
N VAL A 915 26.38 8.74 13.31
CA VAL A 915 25.51 7.64 12.86
C VAL A 915 26.19 6.83 11.75
N LEU A 916 25.85 5.55 11.67
CA LEU A 916 26.38 4.59 10.71
C LEU A 916 25.32 4.30 9.62
N PRO A 917 25.49 4.81 8.38
CA PRO A 917 24.59 4.52 7.27
C PRO A 917 24.92 3.17 6.64
N HIS A 918 23.88 2.35 6.38
CA HIS A 918 24.01 1.00 5.83
C HIS A 918 23.22 0.88 4.50
N ASP A 919 22.12 0.12 4.46
CA ASP A 919 21.32 -0.17 3.26
C ASP A 919 20.59 1.06 2.71
N MET A 920 20.35 1.06 1.41
CA MET A 920 19.87 2.19 0.63
C MET A 920 18.78 1.75 -0.35
N ARG A 921 17.62 2.45 -0.39
CA ARG A 921 16.50 2.12 -1.30
C ARG A 921 15.94 3.34 -2.01
N TYR A 922 15.49 3.17 -3.25
CA TYR A 922 14.73 4.21 -3.96
C TYR A 922 13.22 3.99 -3.82
N PRO A 923 12.40 5.03 -3.62
CA PRO A 923 10.95 4.88 -3.52
C PRO A 923 10.30 4.12 -4.69
N GLY A 924 10.91 4.18 -5.88
CA GLY A 924 10.44 3.54 -7.11
C GLY A 924 10.91 2.10 -7.31
N GLY A 925 11.62 1.49 -6.35
CA GLY A 925 12.33 0.23 -6.54
C GLY A 925 13.70 0.42 -7.19
N ASP A 926 14.51 -0.62 -7.12
CA ASP A 926 15.93 -0.59 -7.49
C ASP A 926 16.47 -1.97 -7.86
N CYS A 927 17.73 -2.03 -8.33
CA CYS A 927 18.36 -3.23 -8.87
C CYS A 927 18.71 -4.29 -7.81
N THR A 928 18.41 -4.07 -6.53
CA THR A 928 18.63 -5.05 -5.47
C THR A 928 17.34 -5.35 -4.71
N SER A 929 16.23 -4.67 -5.02
CA SER A 929 14.92 -4.91 -4.39
C SER A 929 13.92 -5.61 -5.29
N ASP A 930 14.03 -5.39 -6.60
CA ASP A 930 13.06 -5.85 -7.58
C ASP A 930 13.45 -7.20 -8.16
N ILE A 931 12.45 -8.06 -8.29
CA ILE A 931 12.55 -9.36 -8.98
C ILE A 931 11.51 -9.34 -10.09
N TRP A 932 11.90 -9.82 -11.27
CA TRP A 932 11.01 -9.89 -12.43
C TRP A 932 10.60 -11.33 -12.69
N LEU A 933 9.42 -11.48 -13.29
CA LEU A 933 8.93 -12.76 -13.78
C LEU A 933 9.00 -12.76 -15.31
N PRO A 934 9.20 -13.92 -15.96
CA PRO A 934 9.05 -13.98 -17.40
C PRO A 934 7.62 -13.59 -17.78
N GLU A 935 7.44 -12.92 -18.92
CA GLU A 935 6.11 -12.71 -19.48
C GLU A 935 5.42 -14.08 -19.63
N ASN A 936 4.24 -14.23 -19.04
CA ASN A 936 3.40 -15.40 -19.31
C ASN A 936 3.05 -15.36 -20.81
N CYS A 937 3.59 -16.30 -21.59
CA CYS A 937 3.18 -16.50 -22.97
C CYS A 937 1.73 -16.98 -23.04
#